data_AF-A0A0E0I9R0-F1
#
_entry.id   AF-A0A0E0I9R0-F1
#
_cell.length_a   1.000
_cell.length_b   1.000
_cell.length_c   1.000
_cell.angle_alpha   90.00
_cell.angle_beta   90.00
_cell.angle_gamma   90.00
#
_symmetry.space_group_name_H-M   'P 1'
#
loop_
_entity.id
_entity.type
_entity.pdbx_description
1 polymer ?
#
loop_
_entity_poly.entity_id
_entity_poly.type
_entity_poly.pdbx_seq_one_letter_code
_entity_poly.pdbx_strand_id
1 'polypeptide(L)'
;MANRNVPMLLPLAVLFLLGSGGVATAANVIDRCWRGQRNWAADRQRLAVCSVGFAGKMRQNRGAGVVAYTVTDPSDDPVRPRPGTLRYGATVLPAKVWITFARDMRIRLAQPLYVKNFTTIDGRGADVHVAGGAGIVLYHARDVIVHGLHVHDCRAQPPGRVVVPGGAVQPSGSGDGDAIRLVASSKVWIDHNTLSRCEDGLLDVTVGSTDVTVSNNWFHDHDKVMLLGHDDGFTTDRRMRVTVAFNRFGPNVNQRMPRIRHGYAHVVNNLYDGWRDYAIGGSMGPSVKSQGNLFAASGGAGDNKKVTRRMPAVARGGGGGGKDQWHLHSVGDAFENGAFFRQVGNRVRPNYNQHQAFSAASAGDVRALTGGVLPAGINMSSFLKFSLSLISIALSSCSRWQQELGPAYLSTKAVAVGTSGLFIEGASATSDRRLRCRRVGGSDPRLRCWCLTPLPPLPPPRTPAFAAAASHAVARLGASRAPAPPRTAASGDGASDPRLRCRCEPRGCSSWINSRLFNKPHLDGVNEFMKFVLERFDENAEILCPCRWCLNGIHRQKGHVEDHLYIYGMASTYTRWIYHGEQSDAGINENEDHLDEHTSFSEDVGINEDEEENPPDRIPDMVDELYIAEGQDGGKSMFAAILDEMKQ
;
A
#
# COMPACT_ATOMS: atom_id res chain seq x y z
N MET A 1 23.69 7.38 92.33
CA MET A 1 23.92 8.84 92.26
C MET A 1 24.48 9.19 90.89
N ALA A 2 24.18 10.39 90.43
CA ALA A 2 24.23 10.85 89.07
C ALA A 2 25.62 10.79 88.39
N ASN A 3 25.58 10.74 87.05
CA ASN A 3 26.12 11.73 86.10
C ASN A 3 26.99 11.16 84.96
N ARG A 4 26.52 11.44 83.74
CA ARG A 4 27.24 11.88 82.52
C ARG A 4 27.87 10.87 81.53
N ASN A 5 27.26 10.94 80.34
CA ASN A 5 27.83 11.09 79.00
C ASN A 5 28.15 9.84 78.17
N VAL A 6 27.35 9.59 77.12
CA VAL A 6 27.74 9.70 75.68
C VAL A 6 26.46 9.89 74.83
N PRO A 7 26.39 10.83 73.87
CA PRO A 7 25.26 10.96 72.94
C PRO A 7 25.42 9.99 71.76
N MET A 8 24.37 9.22 71.45
CA MET A 8 24.32 8.32 70.30
C MET A 8 23.79 9.08 69.07
N LEU A 9 24.56 9.05 67.99
CA LEU A 9 24.26 9.66 66.68
C LEU A 9 23.02 9.02 66.03
N LEU A 10 22.02 9.83 65.67
CA LEU A 10 20.97 9.48 64.70
C LEU A 10 21.53 9.63 63.27
N PRO A 11 21.30 8.68 62.34
CA PRO A 11 21.60 8.90 60.94
C PRO A 11 20.49 9.73 60.28
N LEU A 12 20.87 10.87 59.70
CA LEU A 12 20.05 11.68 58.80
C LEU A 12 19.66 10.84 57.57
N ALA A 13 18.38 10.50 57.43
CA ALA A 13 17.83 10.02 56.17
C ALA A 13 17.66 11.23 55.23
N VAL A 14 18.57 11.39 54.28
CA VAL A 14 18.42 12.33 53.16
C VAL A 14 17.33 11.81 52.24
N LEU A 15 16.16 12.43 52.31
CA LEU A 15 15.05 12.22 51.40
C LEU A 15 15.45 12.80 50.03
N PHE A 16 16.01 11.98 49.14
CA PHE A 16 16.16 12.32 47.74
C PHE A 16 14.76 12.42 47.12
N LEU A 17 14.24 13.64 47.03
CA LEU A 17 13.14 13.99 46.12
C LEU A 17 13.68 13.82 44.68
N LEU A 18 13.59 12.61 44.16
CA LEU A 18 13.61 12.38 42.71
C LEU A 18 12.31 12.98 42.17
N GLY A 19 12.37 14.26 41.84
CA GLY A 19 11.42 14.87 40.92
C GLY A 19 11.44 14.04 39.64
N SER A 20 10.36 13.31 39.39
CA SER A 20 10.08 12.67 38.12
C SER A 20 9.88 13.78 37.08
N GLY A 21 11.00 14.29 36.55
CA GLY A 21 11.04 15.03 35.31
C GLY A 21 10.66 14.07 34.19
N GLY A 22 9.36 13.91 33.97
CA GLY A 22 8.87 13.25 32.78
C GLY A 22 9.48 13.96 31.58
N VAL A 23 10.24 13.21 30.76
CA VAL A 23 10.62 13.68 29.44
C VAL A 23 9.30 13.98 28.74
N ALA A 24 8.95 15.25 28.61
CA ALA A 24 7.82 15.67 27.80
C ALA A 24 8.14 15.20 26.38
N THR A 25 7.57 14.07 25.98
CA THR A 25 7.65 13.59 24.60
C THR A 25 7.18 14.73 23.72
N ALA A 26 8.05 15.25 22.85
CA ALA A 26 7.70 16.36 21.97
C ALA A 26 6.49 15.96 21.12
N ALA A 27 5.31 16.47 21.47
CA ALA A 27 4.07 16.16 20.78
C ALA A 27 3.89 17.09 19.58
N ASN A 28 3.65 16.50 18.41
CA ASN A 28 3.29 17.24 17.20
C ASN A 28 1.92 17.93 17.34
N VAL A 29 1.56 18.77 16.37
CA VAL A 29 0.35 19.62 16.42
C VAL A 29 -0.94 18.81 16.56
N ILE A 30 -1.00 17.61 15.98
CA ILE A 30 -2.17 16.72 16.05
C ILE A 30 -2.27 16.13 17.46
N ASP A 31 -1.20 15.50 17.93
CA ASP A 31 -1.18 14.83 19.22
C ASP A 31 -1.36 15.81 20.38
N ARG A 32 -0.73 16.99 20.30
CA ARG A 32 -0.86 18.04 21.32
C ARG A 32 -2.32 18.47 21.52
N CYS A 33 -3.13 18.44 20.47
CA CYS A 33 -4.53 18.88 20.53
C CYS A 33 -5.43 17.96 21.37
N TRP A 34 -5.14 16.66 21.45
CA TRP A 34 -5.97 15.70 22.20
C TRP A 34 -5.21 14.95 23.31
N ARG A 35 -3.95 14.55 23.12
CA ARG A 35 -3.14 13.87 24.15
C ARG A 35 -2.77 14.77 25.33
N GLY A 36 -2.82 16.10 25.14
CA GLY A 36 -2.67 17.07 26.23
C GLY A 36 -3.78 17.00 27.28
N GLN A 37 -4.88 16.30 26.99
CA GLN A 37 -5.97 16.09 27.94
C GLN A 37 -5.76 14.79 28.71
N ARG A 38 -5.57 14.88 30.03
CA ARG A 38 -5.34 13.71 30.92
C ARG A 38 -6.43 12.64 30.81
N ASN A 39 -7.66 13.03 30.45
CA ASN A 39 -8.82 12.14 30.36
C ASN A 39 -9.40 12.09 28.94
N TRP A 40 -8.59 11.87 27.91
CA TRP A 40 -9.08 11.70 26.53
C TRP A 40 -10.21 10.65 26.42
N ALA A 41 -10.23 9.66 27.32
CA ALA A 41 -11.27 8.63 27.37
C ALA A 41 -12.67 9.21 27.71
N ALA A 42 -12.74 10.32 28.45
CA ALA A 42 -13.98 11.01 28.78
C ALA A 42 -14.50 11.91 27.65
N ASP A 43 -13.63 12.33 26.72
CA ASP A 43 -14.00 13.09 25.50
C ASP A 43 -13.30 12.50 24.27
N ARG A 44 -13.66 11.26 23.92
CA ARG A 44 -13.07 10.56 22.76
C ARG A 44 -13.24 11.37 21.47
N GLN A 45 -14.39 12.03 21.32
CA GLN A 45 -14.76 12.77 20.11
C GLN A 45 -13.95 14.07 19.92
N ARG A 46 -13.22 14.54 20.94
CA ARG A 46 -12.25 15.64 20.80
C ARG A 46 -11.25 15.41 19.68
N LEU A 47 -10.85 14.16 19.47
CA LEU A 47 -9.92 13.76 18.41
C LEU A 47 -10.34 14.34 17.04
N ALA A 48 -11.64 14.35 16.74
CA ALA A 48 -12.18 14.78 15.46
C ALA A 48 -11.90 16.26 15.09
N VAL A 49 -11.48 17.11 16.05
CA VAL A 49 -11.08 18.50 15.76
C VAL A 49 -9.56 18.70 15.79
N CYS A 50 -8.79 17.63 15.91
CA CYS A 50 -7.32 17.67 16.00
C CYS A 50 -6.62 17.37 14.68
N SER A 51 -7.32 16.82 13.69
CA SER A 51 -6.81 16.66 12.33
C SER A 51 -6.35 17.98 11.70
N VAL A 52 -5.36 17.91 10.82
CA VAL A 52 -4.83 19.02 10.03
C VAL A 52 -4.65 18.53 8.58
N GLY A 53 -4.10 19.36 7.69
CA GLY A 53 -3.93 18.99 6.28
C GLY A 53 -5.25 18.95 5.52
N PHE A 54 -5.27 18.33 4.35
CA PHE A 54 -6.41 18.45 3.43
C PHE A 54 -7.73 17.89 3.95
N ALA A 55 -7.72 16.84 4.80
CA ALA A 55 -8.94 16.38 5.48
C ALA A 55 -9.60 17.49 6.31
N GLY A 56 -8.82 18.48 6.75
CA GLY A 56 -9.29 19.56 7.62
C GLY A 56 -9.86 18.98 8.92
N LYS A 57 -10.68 19.76 9.62
CA LYS A 57 -11.34 19.29 10.85
C LYS A 57 -12.48 18.32 10.53
N MET A 58 -12.48 17.15 11.16
CA MET A 58 -13.49 16.09 11.02
C MET A 58 -14.75 16.38 11.85
N ARG A 59 -15.26 17.63 11.79
CA ARG A 59 -16.33 18.14 12.67
C ARG A 59 -17.63 17.33 12.59
N GLN A 60 -17.90 16.68 11.46
CA GLN A 60 -19.11 15.88 11.27
C GLN A 60 -19.09 14.54 12.03
N ASN A 61 -17.93 14.14 12.55
CA ASN A 61 -17.74 12.91 13.34
C ASN A 61 -17.91 13.14 14.85
N ARG A 62 -18.43 14.30 15.29
CA ARG A 62 -18.68 14.57 16.72
C ARG A 62 -19.99 15.30 16.97
N GLY A 63 -20.47 15.23 18.21
CA GLY A 63 -21.63 15.97 18.68
C GLY A 63 -22.96 15.30 18.31
N ALA A 64 -23.98 16.12 18.06
CA ALA A 64 -25.34 15.64 17.83
C ALA A 64 -25.43 14.64 16.66
N GLY A 65 -26.15 13.54 16.88
CA GLY A 65 -26.37 12.48 15.89
C GLY A 65 -25.24 11.46 15.76
N VAL A 66 -24.13 11.61 16.50
CA VAL A 66 -23.08 10.59 16.59
C VAL A 66 -23.41 9.61 17.70
N VAL A 67 -23.66 8.37 17.31
CA VAL A 67 -23.95 7.26 18.23
C VAL A 67 -22.66 6.55 18.60
N ALA A 68 -22.45 6.32 19.89
CA ALA A 68 -21.37 5.47 20.36
C ALA A 68 -21.72 4.00 20.10
N TYR A 69 -20.81 3.27 19.49
CA TYR A 69 -20.95 1.83 19.23
C TYR A 69 -19.71 1.10 19.73
N THR A 70 -19.89 0.07 20.55
CA THR A 70 -18.77 -0.71 21.06
C THR A 70 -18.77 -2.10 20.44
N VAL A 71 -17.67 -2.45 19.78
CA VAL A 71 -17.41 -3.81 19.32
C VAL A 71 -17.12 -4.68 20.53
N THR A 72 -17.89 -5.75 20.67
CA THR A 72 -17.82 -6.74 21.76
C THR A 72 -17.53 -8.15 21.25
N ASP A 73 -17.72 -8.38 19.95
CA ASP A 73 -17.55 -9.65 19.25
C ASP A 73 -16.54 -9.48 18.09
N PRO A 74 -15.40 -10.18 18.11
CA PRO A 74 -14.39 -10.08 17.06
C PRO A 74 -14.70 -10.94 15.82
N SER A 75 -15.79 -11.72 15.83
CA SER A 75 -16.19 -12.51 14.67
C SER A 75 -16.67 -11.64 13.50
N ASP A 76 -16.60 -12.20 12.30
CA ASP A 76 -17.01 -11.54 11.07
C ASP A 76 -17.91 -12.46 10.23
N ASP A 77 -19.16 -12.06 10.03
CA ASP A 77 -20.03 -12.63 8.98
C ASP A 77 -20.16 -11.56 7.89
N PRO A 78 -19.62 -11.79 6.68
CA PRO A 78 -19.58 -10.78 5.64
C PRO A 78 -20.95 -10.43 5.07
N VAL A 79 -21.96 -11.31 5.24
CA VAL A 79 -23.29 -11.15 4.65
C VAL A 79 -24.33 -10.76 5.70
N ARG A 80 -24.26 -11.31 6.90
CA ARG A 80 -25.21 -11.08 7.99
C ARG A 80 -24.47 -10.68 9.28
N PRO A 81 -23.85 -9.50 9.32
CA PRO A 81 -23.10 -9.07 10.48
C PRO A 81 -24.04 -8.92 11.68
N ARG A 82 -23.61 -9.38 12.85
CA ARG A 82 -24.41 -9.31 14.08
C ARG A 82 -24.12 -8.02 14.85
N PRO A 83 -25.10 -7.44 15.57
CA PRO A 83 -24.82 -6.41 16.57
C PRO A 83 -23.70 -6.87 17.53
N GLY A 84 -22.79 -5.96 17.88
CA GLY A 84 -21.56 -6.26 18.60
C GLY A 84 -20.32 -6.49 17.71
N THR A 85 -20.47 -6.75 16.41
CA THR A 85 -19.34 -6.93 15.47
C THR A 85 -18.90 -5.61 14.83
N LEU A 86 -17.62 -5.52 14.43
CA LEU A 86 -17.09 -4.35 13.71
C LEU A 86 -17.87 -4.09 12.42
N ARG A 87 -18.16 -5.14 11.63
CA ARG A 87 -18.86 -5.01 10.35
C ARG A 87 -20.25 -4.41 10.51
N TYR A 88 -21.01 -4.83 11.52
CA TYR A 88 -22.35 -4.28 11.77
C TYR A 88 -22.28 -2.77 12.04
N GLY A 89 -21.37 -2.33 12.91
CA GLY A 89 -21.18 -0.93 13.24
C GLY A 89 -20.76 -0.08 12.04
N ALA A 90 -19.90 -0.63 11.18
CA ALA A 90 -19.33 0.07 10.03
C ALA A 90 -20.23 0.13 8.79
N THR A 91 -21.25 -0.75 8.66
CA THR A 91 -22.08 -0.87 7.45
C THR A 91 -23.58 -0.66 7.67
N VAL A 92 -24.15 -1.22 8.74
CA VAL A 92 -25.61 -1.38 8.90
C VAL A 92 -26.25 -0.21 9.64
N LEU A 93 -25.55 0.37 10.62
CA LEU A 93 -26.12 1.42 11.46
C LEU A 93 -26.49 2.68 10.64
N PRO A 94 -27.74 3.17 10.72
CA PRO A 94 -28.17 4.33 9.94
C PRO A 94 -27.62 5.68 10.45
N ALA A 95 -27.27 5.76 11.74
CA ALA A 95 -26.75 6.98 12.36
C ALA A 95 -25.26 7.22 12.05
N LYS A 96 -24.74 8.41 12.31
CA LYS A 96 -23.28 8.64 12.36
C LYS A 96 -22.70 7.84 13.53
N VAL A 97 -21.53 7.23 13.40
CA VAL A 97 -21.05 6.26 14.41
C VAL A 97 -19.64 6.58 14.89
N TRP A 98 -19.45 6.51 16.20
CA TRP A 98 -18.14 6.44 16.83
C TRP A 98 -17.93 5.02 17.37
N ILE A 99 -17.14 4.22 16.66
CA ILE A 99 -16.86 2.82 16.97
C ILE A 99 -15.66 2.73 17.92
N THR A 100 -15.83 2.05 19.04
CA THR A 100 -14.76 1.69 20.00
C THR A 100 -14.74 0.19 20.24
N PHE A 101 -13.74 -0.31 20.98
CA PHE A 101 -13.57 -1.74 21.25
C PHE A 101 -13.62 -1.99 22.76
N ALA A 102 -14.36 -3.02 23.18
CA ALA A 102 -14.55 -3.33 24.60
C ALA A 102 -13.29 -3.88 25.29
N ARG A 103 -12.37 -4.46 24.51
CA ARG A 103 -11.15 -5.13 24.95
C ARG A 103 -10.21 -5.30 23.75
N ASP A 104 -9.02 -5.80 24.00
CA ASP A 104 -8.09 -6.24 22.95
C ASP A 104 -8.76 -7.26 22.04
N MET A 105 -8.57 -7.13 20.72
CA MET A 105 -9.24 -7.94 19.72
C MET A 105 -8.34 -8.25 18.55
N ARG A 106 -8.46 -9.48 18.03
CA ARG A 106 -7.95 -9.88 16.72
C ARG A 106 -9.15 -10.19 15.84
N ILE A 107 -9.37 -9.36 14.83
CA ILE A 107 -10.49 -9.42 13.90
C ILE A 107 -9.96 -9.90 12.56
N ARG A 108 -10.43 -11.06 12.11
CA ARG A 108 -10.13 -11.59 10.77
C ARG A 108 -11.33 -11.33 9.89
N LEU A 109 -11.21 -10.40 8.95
CA LEU A 109 -12.27 -10.07 7.99
C LEU A 109 -12.34 -11.14 6.90
N ALA A 110 -13.52 -11.75 6.71
CA ALA A 110 -13.73 -12.81 5.72
C ALA A 110 -13.85 -12.26 4.28
N GLN A 111 -14.30 -11.01 4.15
CA GLN A 111 -14.41 -10.24 2.91
C GLN A 111 -14.06 -8.77 3.22
N PRO A 112 -13.78 -7.91 2.23
CA PRO A 112 -13.47 -6.50 2.47
C PRO A 112 -14.48 -5.82 3.40
N LEU A 113 -14.00 -5.04 4.37
CA LEU A 113 -14.85 -4.27 5.27
C LEU A 113 -15.14 -2.92 4.64
N TYR A 114 -16.33 -2.76 4.04
CA TYR A 114 -16.78 -1.46 3.59
C TYR A 114 -17.17 -0.58 4.78
N VAL A 115 -16.72 0.67 4.78
CA VAL A 115 -17.02 1.63 5.86
C VAL A 115 -17.86 2.76 5.32
N LYS A 116 -19.00 2.99 5.97
CA LYS A 116 -19.97 4.02 5.57
C LYS A 116 -19.53 5.43 5.97
N ASN A 117 -20.19 6.42 5.38
CA ASN A 117 -20.04 7.84 5.70
C ASN A 117 -20.17 8.13 7.20
N PHE A 118 -19.49 9.18 7.66
CA PHE A 118 -19.58 9.69 9.04
C PHE A 118 -19.28 8.63 10.11
N THR A 119 -18.24 7.83 9.85
CA THR A 119 -17.81 6.76 10.74
C THR A 119 -16.44 7.06 11.30
N THR A 120 -16.28 6.91 12.60
CA THR A 120 -14.96 6.87 13.24
C THR A 120 -14.73 5.46 13.75
N ILE A 121 -13.61 4.84 13.40
CA ILE A 121 -13.10 3.62 14.03
C ILE A 121 -11.95 4.04 14.95
N ASP A 122 -12.16 3.92 16.26
CA ASP A 122 -11.25 4.41 17.31
C ASP A 122 -10.74 3.24 18.17
N GLY A 123 -9.52 2.79 17.88
CA GLY A 123 -8.84 1.71 18.59
C GLY A 123 -8.28 2.10 19.97
N ARG A 124 -8.33 3.39 20.38
CA ARG A 124 -7.71 3.80 21.65
C ARG A 124 -8.31 3.06 22.84
N GLY A 125 -7.43 2.61 23.75
CA GLY A 125 -7.80 1.88 24.95
C GLY A 125 -7.93 0.35 24.79
N ALA A 126 -7.64 -0.18 23.60
CA ALA A 126 -7.56 -1.61 23.32
C ALA A 126 -6.45 -1.88 22.30
N ASP A 127 -5.85 -3.07 22.34
CA ASP A 127 -4.96 -3.57 21.28
C ASP A 127 -5.78 -4.27 20.19
N VAL A 128 -6.05 -3.55 19.09
CA VAL A 128 -6.98 -3.98 18.04
C VAL A 128 -6.24 -4.29 16.76
N HIS A 129 -6.23 -5.57 16.41
CA HIS A 129 -5.66 -6.08 15.18
C HIS A 129 -6.75 -6.43 14.16
N VAL A 130 -6.67 -5.89 12.95
CA VAL A 130 -7.41 -6.36 11.77
C VAL A 130 -6.41 -7.11 10.90
N ALA A 131 -6.44 -8.44 10.91
CA ALA A 131 -5.33 -9.21 10.37
C ALA A 131 -5.69 -10.59 9.81
N GLY A 132 -4.86 -11.05 8.87
CA GLY A 132 -4.91 -12.41 8.29
C GLY A 132 -6.01 -12.64 7.25
N GLY A 133 -6.94 -11.69 7.07
CA GLY A 133 -8.06 -11.74 6.13
C GLY A 133 -8.06 -10.53 5.20
N ALA A 134 -9.24 -10.06 4.78
CA ALA A 134 -9.36 -8.86 3.96
C ALA A 134 -8.95 -7.56 4.69
N GLY A 135 -8.79 -6.48 3.94
CA GLY A 135 -8.59 -5.12 4.46
C GLY A 135 -9.88 -4.29 4.59
N ILE A 136 -9.68 -2.99 4.86
CA ILE A 136 -10.72 -1.98 5.03
C ILE A 136 -10.90 -1.20 3.73
N VAL A 137 -12.14 -1.01 3.29
CA VAL A 137 -12.48 -0.29 2.06
C VAL A 137 -13.39 0.89 2.34
N LEU A 138 -12.99 2.05 1.86
CA LEU A 138 -13.75 3.30 1.85
C LEU A 138 -14.16 3.56 0.41
N TYR A 139 -15.42 3.26 0.08
CA TYR A 139 -15.96 3.36 -1.27
C TYR A 139 -17.09 4.38 -1.29
N HIS A 140 -16.93 5.47 -2.05
CA HIS A 140 -17.80 6.66 -1.99
C HIS A 140 -18.04 7.17 -0.55
N ALA A 141 -17.02 7.01 0.30
CA ALA A 141 -17.12 7.36 1.70
C ALA A 141 -16.74 8.84 1.90
N ARG A 142 -17.42 9.50 2.83
CA ARG A 142 -17.06 10.85 3.28
C ARG A 142 -17.06 11.01 4.79
N ASP A 143 -16.20 11.90 5.27
CA ASP A 143 -16.04 12.21 6.70
C ASP A 143 -15.76 10.92 7.53
N VAL A 144 -14.69 10.19 7.18
CA VAL A 144 -14.29 8.95 7.89
C VAL A 144 -12.95 9.10 8.59
N ILE A 145 -12.88 8.61 9.83
CA ILE A 145 -11.64 8.53 10.63
C ILE A 145 -11.31 7.05 10.89
N VAL A 146 -10.10 6.62 10.55
CA VAL A 146 -9.54 5.33 10.95
C VAL A 146 -8.36 5.59 11.86
N HIS A 147 -8.52 5.28 13.15
CA HIS A 147 -7.57 5.68 14.18
C HIS A 147 -7.17 4.56 15.12
N GLY A 148 -5.86 4.38 15.33
CA GLY A 148 -5.33 3.54 16.41
C GLY A 148 -5.45 2.03 16.18
N LEU A 149 -5.42 1.56 14.93
CA LEU A 149 -5.52 0.12 14.60
C LEU A 149 -4.17 -0.48 14.20
N HIS A 150 -4.00 -1.78 14.43
CA HIS A 150 -2.98 -2.60 13.78
C HIS A 150 -3.61 -3.33 12.60
N VAL A 151 -3.27 -2.98 11.36
CA VAL A 151 -3.79 -3.67 10.16
C VAL A 151 -2.63 -4.35 9.45
N HIS A 152 -2.62 -5.68 9.41
CA HIS A 152 -1.46 -6.41 8.89
C HIS A 152 -1.77 -7.82 8.42
N ASP A 153 -0.87 -8.39 7.62
CA ASP A 153 -1.04 -9.73 7.07
C ASP A 153 -2.37 -9.88 6.30
N CYS A 154 -2.86 -8.79 5.68
CA CYS A 154 -4.05 -8.82 4.83
C CYS A 154 -3.80 -9.65 3.58
N ARG A 155 -4.83 -10.35 3.13
CA ARG A 155 -4.80 -11.30 2.02
C ARG A 155 -5.88 -11.00 1.01
N ALA A 156 -5.58 -11.24 -0.26
CA ALA A 156 -6.56 -11.25 -1.32
C ALA A 156 -7.68 -12.23 -0.96
N GLN A 157 -8.93 -11.80 -1.16
CA GLN A 157 -10.09 -12.67 -0.96
C GLN A 157 -10.69 -13.00 -2.32
N PRO A 158 -11.14 -14.26 -2.52
CA PRO A 158 -11.89 -14.60 -3.72
C PRO A 158 -13.19 -13.79 -3.78
N PRO A 159 -13.78 -13.63 -4.97
CA PRO A 159 -15.08 -13.01 -5.13
C PRO A 159 -16.11 -13.62 -4.17
N GLY A 160 -16.92 -12.77 -3.57
CA GLY A 160 -17.85 -13.19 -2.52
C GLY A 160 -19.01 -12.24 -2.36
N ARG A 161 -19.94 -12.54 -1.45
CA ARG A 161 -21.03 -11.63 -1.10
C ARG A 161 -20.66 -10.87 0.17
N VAL A 162 -20.98 -9.58 0.19
CA VAL A 162 -20.65 -8.70 1.30
C VAL A 162 -21.75 -7.67 1.53
N VAL A 163 -22.02 -7.38 2.79
CA VAL A 163 -22.84 -6.24 3.19
C VAL A 163 -22.08 -4.95 2.96
N VAL A 164 -22.72 -4.01 2.27
CA VAL A 164 -22.19 -2.67 1.99
C VAL A 164 -22.90 -1.62 2.86
N PRO A 165 -22.37 -0.39 2.97
CA PRO A 165 -23.06 0.73 3.61
C PRO A 165 -24.53 0.83 3.22
N GLY A 166 -25.42 0.90 4.22
CA GLY A 166 -26.87 0.86 4.00
C GLY A 166 -27.49 -0.53 4.21
N GLY A 167 -26.68 -1.57 4.46
CA GLY A 167 -27.15 -2.91 4.83
C GLY A 167 -27.50 -3.82 3.66
N ALA A 168 -27.40 -3.34 2.42
CA ALA A 168 -27.58 -4.16 1.23
C ALA A 168 -26.43 -5.17 1.08
N VAL A 169 -26.71 -6.36 0.56
CA VAL A 169 -25.69 -7.37 0.24
C VAL A 169 -25.40 -7.30 -1.25
N GLN A 170 -24.15 -7.02 -1.60
CA GLN A 170 -23.67 -6.94 -2.98
C GLN A 170 -22.55 -7.96 -3.21
N PRO A 171 -22.32 -8.39 -4.46
CA PRO A 171 -21.11 -9.13 -4.78
C PRO A 171 -19.90 -8.20 -4.67
N SER A 172 -18.82 -8.72 -4.11
CA SER A 172 -17.49 -8.12 -4.07
C SER A 172 -16.60 -8.89 -5.03
N GLY A 173 -15.87 -8.17 -5.88
CA GLY A 173 -14.85 -8.76 -6.74
C GLY A 173 -13.67 -9.31 -5.94
N SER A 174 -12.67 -9.86 -6.63
CA SER A 174 -11.41 -10.26 -5.99
C SER A 174 -10.77 -9.03 -5.36
N GLY A 175 -10.50 -9.08 -4.05
CA GLY A 175 -9.76 -8.01 -3.38
C GLY A 175 -8.26 -8.20 -3.58
N ASP A 176 -7.51 -7.12 -3.79
CA ASP A 176 -6.05 -7.16 -4.05
C ASP A 176 -5.22 -7.51 -2.79
N GLY A 177 -5.84 -7.41 -1.60
CA GLY A 177 -5.17 -7.69 -0.33
C GLY A 177 -4.54 -6.46 0.33
N ASP A 178 -4.97 -5.25 -0.05
CA ASP A 178 -4.56 -4.00 0.58
C ASP A 178 -5.01 -3.89 2.04
N ALA A 179 -4.26 -3.16 2.89
CA ALA A 179 -4.67 -2.93 4.28
C ALA A 179 -5.86 -1.95 4.37
N ILE A 180 -5.73 -0.76 3.77
CA ILE A 180 -6.77 0.27 3.72
C ILE A 180 -6.83 0.83 2.30
N ARG A 181 -8.02 0.83 1.69
CA ARG A 181 -8.23 1.35 0.34
C ARG A 181 -9.34 2.40 0.31
N LEU A 182 -9.05 3.54 -0.31
CA LEU A 182 -9.98 4.63 -0.58
C LEU A 182 -10.23 4.69 -2.09
N VAL A 183 -11.52 4.69 -2.44
CA VAL A 183 -12.01 4.74 -3.81
C VAL A 183 -13.15 5.76 -3.84
N ALA A 184 -13.07 6.76 -4.72
CA ALA A 184 -14.10 7.79 -4.85
C ALA A 184 -14.49 8.47 -3.53
N SER A 185 -13.56 8.56 -2.57
CA SER A 185 -13.83 8.97 -1.20
C SER A 185 -13.24 10.34 -0.90
N SER A 186 -13.93 11.13 -0.08
CA SER A 186 -13.49 12.48 0.24
C SER A 186 -13.42 12.73 1.73
N LYS A 187 -12.50 13.59 2.16
CA LYS A 187 -12.41 14.01 3.56
C LYS A 187 -12.25 12.82 4.51
N VAL A 188 -11.09 12.17 4.39
CA VAL A 188 -10.73 10.97 5.17
C VAL A 188 -9.46 11.24 5.98
N TRP A 189 -9.45 10.77 7.23
CA TRP A 189 -8.29 10.86 8.11
C TRP A 189 -7.84 9.48 8.59
N ILE A 190 -6.62 9.10 8.19
CA ILE A 190 -5.97 7.85 8.58
C ILE A 190 -4.86 8.20 9.58
N ASP A 191 -5.07 7.88 10.86
CA ASP A 191 -4.25 8.40 11.96
C ASP A 191 -3.80 7.34 12.97
N HIS A 192 -2.55 7.35 13.42
CA HIS A 192 -2.06 6.43 14.49
C HIS A 192 -2.27 4.92 14.20
N ASN A 193 -2.33 4.52 12.93
CA ASN A 193 -2.42 3.11 12.58
C ASN A 193 -1.02 2.51 12.38
N THR A 194 -0.88 1.23 12.69
CA THR A 194 0.31 0.43 12.36
C THR A 194 -0.04 -0.52 11.23
N LEU A 195 0.64 -0.38 10.09
CA LEU A 195 0.33 -1.05 8.82
C LEU A 195 1.54 -1.85 8.35
N SER A 196 1.40 -3.16 8.13
CA SER A 196 2.54 -4.02 7.72
C SER A 196 2.13 -5.32 7.02
N ARG A 197 3.04 -5.90 6.23
CA ARG A 197 2.95 -7.29 5.69
C ARG A 197 1.64 -7.69 4.99
N CYS A 198 0.92 -6.76 4.40
CA CYS A 198 -0.21 -7.09 3.52
C CYS A 198 0.26 -7.69 2.19
N GLU A 199 -0.65 -8.32 1.45
CA GLU A 199 -0.33 -9.03 0.21
C GLU A 199 0.01 -8.11 -0.96
N ASP A 200 -0.76 -7.03 -1.18
CA ASP A 200 -0.42 -6.01 -2.18
C ASP A 200 0.08 -4.70 -1.57
N GLY A 201 -0.79 -3.71 -1.31
CA GLY A 201 -0.42 -2.42 -0.72
C GLY A 201 -0.80 -2.25 0.76
N LEU A 202 -0.29 -1.20 1.42
CA LEU A 202 -0.79 -0.81 2.75
C LEU A 202 -1.89 0.25 2.66
N LEU A 203 -1.70 1.30 1.86
CA LEU A 203 -2.68 2.37 1.72
C LEU A 203 -2.82 2.84 0.27
N ASP A 204 -4.01 2.65 -0.28
CA ASP A 204 -4.35 3.08 -1.63
C ASP A 204 -5.39 4.20 -1.60
N VAL A 205 -5.11 5.32 -2.26
CA VAL A 205 -6.00 6.47 -2.42
C VAL A 205 -6.21 6.70 -3.91
N THR A 206 -7.39 6.35 -4.42
CA THR A 206 -7.60 6.12 -5.85
C THR A 206 -8.96 6.65 -6.31
N VAL A 207 -9.16 6.72 -7.63
CA VAL A 207 -10.45 7.01 -8.27
C VAL A 207 -11.06 8.32 -7.75
N GLY A 208 -10.38 9.45 -7.97
CA GLY A 208 -10.90 10.77 -7.62
C GLY A 208 -10.98 11.03 -6.12
N SER A 209 -10.45 10.14 -5.27
CA SER A 209 -10.39 10.38 -3.84
C SER A 209 -9.57 11.63 -3.53
N THR A 210 -10.07 12.48 -2.64
CA THR A 210 -9.42 13.76 -2.33
C THR A 210 -9.67 14.21 -0.90
N ASP A 211 -8.97 15.26 -0.49
CA ASP A 211 -9.02 15.80 0.86
C ASP A 211 -8.68 14.76 1.93
N VAL A 212 -7.54 14.10 1.75
CA VAL A 212 -7.07 13.04 2.65
C VAL A 212 -5.90 13.53 3.50
N THR A 213 -5.91 13.18 4.78
CA THR A 213 -4.74 13.32 5.66
C THR A 213 -4.34 11.94 6.18
N VAL A 214 -3.08 11.59 6.01
CA VAL A 214 -2.44 10.38 6.52
C VAL A 214 -1.40 10.82 7.53
N SER A 215 -1.66 10.59 8.82
CA SER A 215 -0.78 11.10 9.87
C SER A 215 -0.46 10.14 11.01
N ASN A 216 0.70 10.32 11.63
CA ASN A 216 1.11 9.52 12.80
C ASN A 216 1.02 8.00 12.61
N ASN A 217 1.03 7.49 11.38
CA ASN A 217 0.97 6.06 11.13
C ASN A 217 2.38 5.47 11.13
N TRP A 218 2.48 4.19 11.46
CA TRP A 218 3.69 3.38 11.28
C TRP A 218 3.50 2.44 10.10
N PHE A 219 4.33 2.60 9.07
CA PHE A 219 4.41 1.68 7.95
C PHE A 219 5.72 0.91 8.04
N HIS A 220 5.69 -0.42 8.10
CA HIS A 220 6.90 -1.23 8.21
C HIS A 220 6.73 -2.62 7.58
N ASP A 221 7.86 -3.29 7.32
CA ASP A 221 7.91 -4.66 6.79
C ASP A 221 6.99 -4.88 5.57
N HIS A 222 7.17 -4.07 4.53
CA HIS A 222 6.29 -4.10 3.36
C HIS A 222 6.93 -3.51 2.10
N ASP A 223 6.57 -4.02 0.92
CA ASP A 223 7.12 -3.56 -0.36
C ASP A 223 6.43 -2.27 -0.86
N LYS A 224 5.13 -2.35 -1.15
CA LYS A 224 4.35 -1.30 -1.82
C LYS A 224 3.54 -0.47 -0.81
N VAL A 225 4.17 0.52 -0.18
CA VAL A 225 3.56 1.19 0.99
C VAL A 225 2.28 1.96 0.68
N MET A 226 2.34 2.98 -0.19
CA MET A 226 1.24 3.94 -0.37
C MET A 226 1.11 4.40 -1.82
N LEU A 227 -0.02 4.07 -2.46
CA LEU A 227 -0.35 4.51 -3.81
C LEU A 227 -1.38 5.64 -3.79
N LEU A 228 -1.03 6.77 -4.41
CA LEU A 228 -1.93 7.90 -4.61
C LEU A 228 -2.20 8.04 -6.12
N GLY A 229 -3.38 7.62 -6.55
CA GLY A 229 -3.82 7.52 -7.95
C GLY A 229 -3.38 6.21 -8.61
N HIS A 230 -4.30 5.50 -9.26
CA HIS A 230 -4.11 4.10 -9.67
C HIS A 230 -3.72 3.94 -11.16
N ASP A 231 -4.22 4.82 -12.03
CA ASP A 231 -4.18 4.69 -13.49
C ASP A 231 -3.67 5.98 -14.14
N ASP A 232 -2.75 5.83 -15.10
CA ASP A 232 -2.10 6.96 -15.76
C ASP A 232 -3.08 7.76 -16.66
N GLY A 233 -4.13 7.13 -17.19
CA GLY A 233 -5.21 7.77 -17.94
C GLY A 233 -6.36 8.34 -17.10
N PHE A 234 -6.36 8.15 -15.78
CA PHE A 234 -7.45 8.62 -14.92
C PHE A 234 -7.25 10.07 -14.47
N THR A 235 -7.55 11.01 -15.37
CA THR A 235 -7.28 12.44 -15.23
C THR A 235 -8.04 13.13 -14.10
N THR A 236 -9.15 12.56 -13.61
CA THR A 236 -9.88 13.06 -12.44
C THR A 236 -9.00 13.13 -11.18
N ASP A 237 -7.96 12.29 -11.09
CA ASP A 237 -6.98 12.31 -10.00
C ASP A 237 -6.15 13.61 -9.96
N ARG A 238 -6.22 14.49 -10.97
CA ARG A 238 -5.65 15.85 -10.87
C ARG A 238 -6.24 16.67 -9.72
N ARG A 239 -7.48 16.35 -9.31
CA ARG A 239 -8.16 16.97 -8.16
C ARG A 239 -7.76 16.34 -6.82
N MET A 240 -7.02 15.23 -6.82
CA MET A 240 -6.56 14.56 -5.60
C MET A 240 -5.59 15.44 -4.83
N ARG A 241 -5.86 15.62 -3.53
CA ARG A 241 -4.99 16.34 -2.60
C ARG A 241 -4.80 15.54 -1.32
N VAL A 242 -3.55 15.19 -1.01
CA VAL A 242 -3.22 14.34 0.14
C VAL A 242 -2.14 15.01 1.00
N THR A 243 -2.35 15.00 2.32
CA THR A 243 -1.33 15.40 3.30
C THR A 243 -0.78 14.15 3.95
N VAL A 244 0.54 13.95 3.88
CA VAL A 244 1.25 12.86 4.53
C VAL A 244 2.14 13.48 5.59
N ALA A 245 1.78 13.35 6.87
CA ALA A 245 2.43 14.10 7.94
C ALA A 245 2.74 13.28 9.19
N PHE A 246 3.93 13.45 9.79
CA PHE A 246 4.30 12.80 11.05
C PHE A 246 4.27 11.25 11.02
N ASN A 247 4.30 10.64 9.83
CA ASN A 247 4.35 9.18 9.72
C ASN A 247 5.78 8.68 9.92
N ARG A 248 5.89 7.43 10.37
CA ARG A 248 7.13 6.66 10.36
C ARG A 248 7.06 5.63 9.23
N PHE A 249 7.96 5.77 8.26
CA PHE A 249 8.18 4.79 7.20
C PHE A 249 9.46 4.02 7.51
N GLY A 250 9.31 2.73 7.83
CA GLY A 250 10.40 1.84 8.19
C GLY A 250 10.33 1.33 9.63
N PRO A 251 11.06 0.26 9.95
CA PRO A 251 12.07 -0.37 9.08
C PRO A 251 11.45 -1.24 7.97
N ASN A 252 12.29 -1.70 7.05
CA ASN A 252 11.97 -2.71 6.03
C ASN A 252 10.83 -2.32 5.08
N VAL A 253 10.80 -1.06 4.64
CA VAL A 253 9.93 -0.61 3.55
C VAL A 253 10.73 -0.49 2.26
N ASN A 254 10.16 -0.89 1.12
CA ASN A 254 10.89 -0.83 -0.15
C ASN A 254 10.62 0.47 -0.93
N GLN A 255 9.35 0.77 -1.18
CA GLN A 255 8.95 1.84 -2.10
C GLN A 255 7.57 2.45 -1.81
N ARG A 256 7.22 3.50 -2.57
CA ARG A 256 5.89 4.16 -2.60
C ARG A 256 5.52 4.88 -1.29
N MET A 257 6.30 5.85 -0.85
CA MET A 257 6.04 6.62 0.38
C MET A 257 5.95 8.15 0.17
N PRO A 258 5.09 8.66 -0.74
CA PRO A 258 4.12 7.93 -1.56
C PRO A 258 4.62 7.68 -3.00
N ARG A 259 3.86 6.89 -3.78
CA ARG A 259 3.88 6.96 -5.25
C ARG A 259 2.63 7.71 -5.74
N ILE A 260 2.82 8.84 -6.44
CA ILE A 260 1.73 9.76 -6.82
C ILE A 260 1.53 9.82 -8.33
N ARG A 261 0.26 9.88 -8.76
CA ARG A 261 -0.14 10.20 -10.13
C ARG A 261 -1.04 11.43 -10.17
N HIS A 262 -0.83 12.31 -11.15
CA HIS A 262 -1.62 13.52 -11.45
C HIS A 262 -1.70 14.57 -10.33
N GLY A 263 -2.24 14.21 -9.18
CA GLY A 263 -2.65 15.12 -8.11
C GLY A 263 -1.51 15.70 -7.28
N TYR A 264 -1.89 16.22 -6.12
CA TYR A 264 -1.02 16.96 -5.21
C TYR A 264 -0.78 16.21 -3.89
N ALA A 265 0.48 16.16 -3.45
CA ALA A 265 0.85 15.67 -2.12
C ALA A 265 1.70 16.68 -1.34
N HIS A 266 1.28 17.00 -0.11
CA HIS A 266 2.14 17.67 0.87
C HIS A 266 2.70 16.62 1.82
N VAL A 267 4.00 16.35 1.69
CA VAL A 267 4.74 15.36 2.47
C VAL A 267 5.57 16.12 3.50
N VAL A 268 5.19 16.07 4.78
CA VAL A 268 5.71 17.00 5.79
C VAL A 268 6.04 16.33 7.12
N ASN A 269 7.25 16.58 7.65
CA ASN A 269 7.72 16.05 8.94
C ASN A 269 7.54 14.54 9.14
N ASN A 270 7.71 13.74 8.08
CA ASN A 270 7.76 12.28 8.18
C ASN A 270 9.19 11.79 8.40
N LEU A 271 9.31 10.65 9.09
CA LEU A 271 10.56 9.91 9.22
C LEU A 271 10.62 8.80 8.18
N TYR A 272 11.68 8.77 7.40
CA TYR A 272 11.99 7.69 6.46
C TYR A 272 13.27 6.99 6.92
N ASP A 273 13.15 5.69 7.21
CA ASP A 273 14.20 4.88 7.82
C ASP A 273 14.49 3.65 6.96
N GLY A 274 15.46 3.80 6.05
CA GLY A 274 16.03 2.69 5.28
C GLY A 274 15.16 2.16 4.15
N TRP A 275 14.64 3.02 3.25
CA TRP A 275 14.03 2.53 2.00
C TRP A 275 15.04 1.80 1.14
N ARG A 276 14.58 0.81 0.35
CA ARG A 276 15.45 0.00 -0.52
C ARG A 276 15.49 0.52 -1.96
N ASP A 277 14.33 0.75 -2.58
CA ASP A 277 14.25 1.29 -3.94
C ASP A 277 14.09 2.81 -3.94
N TYR A 278 12.99 3.37 -3.47
CA TYR A 278 12.83 4.85 -3.39
C TYR A 278 11.81 5.25 -2.34
N ALA A 279 11.94 6.46 -1.78
CA ALA A 279 10.94 6.98 -0.86
C ALA A 279 9.75 7.59 -1.61
N ILE A 280 9.96 8.69 -2.33
CA ILE A 280 8.88 9.45 -3.01
C ILE A 280 8.97 9.23 -4.52
N GLY A 281 7.87 8.85 -5.16
CA GLY A 281 7.88 8.68 -6.62
C GLY A 281 6.56 9.01 -7.30
N GLY A 282 6.49 8.80 -8.60
CA GLY A 282 5.25 9.04 -9.33
C GLY A 282 5.27 8.70 -10.82
N SER A 283 4.17 9.01 -11.50
CA SER A 283 4.00 9.08 -12.97
C SER A 283 2.96 10.17 -13.29
N MET A 284 2.86 10.60 -14.55
CA MET A 284 1.86 11.60 -15.00
C MET A 284 1.93 12.96 -14.28
N GLY A 285 3.13 13.49 -14.09
CA GLY A 285 3.36 14.88 -13.64
C GLY A 285 2.73 15.29 -12.30
N PRO A 286 2.92 14.54 -11.20
CA PRO A 286 2.36 14.93 -9.92
C PRO A 286 3.04 16.19 -9.35
N SER A 287 2.35 16.86 -8.45
CA SER A 287 2.88 17.98 -7.67
C SER A 287 3.14 17.56 -6.22
N VAL A 288 4.39 17.61 -5.78
CA VAL A 288 4.81 17.21 -4.44
C VAL A 288 5.61 18.31 -3.77
N LYS A 289 5.14 18.73 -2.59
CA LYS A 289 5.91 19.53 -1.65
C LYS A 289 6.41 18.63 -0.53
N SER A 290 7.70 18.35 -0.52
CA SER A 290 8.42 17.74 0.60
C SER A 290 8.89 18.86 1.54
N GLN A 291 8.55 18.78 2.83
CA GLN A 291 8.88 19.82 3.81
C GLN A 291 9.27 19.26 5.19
N GLY A 292 10.45 19.60 5.69
CA GLY A 292 10.86 19.27 7.06
C GLY A 292 10.90 17.77 7.37
N ASN A 293 11.00 16.89 6.38
CA ASN A 293 11.12 15.45 6.56
C ASN A 293 12.55 15.06 6.92
N LEU A 294 12.71 13.87 7.50
CA LEU A 294 14.01 13.26 7.76
C LEU A 294 14.17 12.00 6.92
N PHE A 295 15.11 12.02 5.99
CA PHE A 295 15.42 10.92 5.09
C PHE A 295 16.74 10.25 5.49
N ALA A 296 16.66 9.12 6.20
CA ALA A 296 17.81 8.29 6.50
C ALA A 296 17.84 7.10 5.53
N ALA A 297 18.69 7.19 4.50
CA ALA A 297 18.87 6.08 3.57
C ALA A 297 19.47 4.85 4.30
N SER A 298 19.21 3.66 3.79
CA SER A 298 19.81 2.43 4.32
C SER A 298 21.33 2.47 4.17
N GLY A 299 22.07 1.85 5.09
CA GLY A 299 23.54 1.92 5.14
C GLY A 299 24.29 0.98 4.19
N GLY A 300 23.60 0.11 3.45
CA GLY A 300 24.23 -0.89 2.59
C GLY A 300 24.98 -0.27 1.40
N ALA A 301 26.12 -0.87 1.06
CA ALA A 301 26.84 -0.52 -0.16
C ALA A 301 26.03 -0.98 -1.38
N GLY A 302 25.63 -0.05 -2.25
CA GLY A 302 24.79 -0.30 -3.43
C GLY A 302 23.31 0.08 -3.26
N ASP A 303 22.87 0.41 -2.04
CA ASP A 303 21.48 0.83 -1.79
C ASP A 303 21.16 2.19 -2.41
N ASN A 304 19.90 2.38 -2.86
CA ASN A 304 19.50 3.61 -3.51
C ASN A 304 19.40 4.78 -2.52
N LYS A 305 20.29 5.75 -2.68
CA LYS A 305 20.32 6.98 -1.86
C LYS A 305 19.38 8.07 -2.36
N LYS A 306 18.89 7.94 -3.59
CA LYS A 306 18.01 8.93 -4.19
C LYS A 306 16.60 8.78 -3.62
N VAL A 307 16.12 9.82 -2.95
CA VAL A 307 14.77 9.87 -2.38
C VAL A 307 13.70 9.79 -3.46
N THR A 308 13.95 10.40 -4.63
CA THR A 308 12.95 10.58 -5.69
C THR A 308 13.08 9.61 -6.86
N ARG A 309 11.96 8.99 -7.28
CA ARG A 309 11.88 8.19 -8.51
C ARG A 309 10.78 8.67 -9.46
N ARG A 310 11.16 8.85 -10.74
CA ARG A 310 10.20 9.09 -11.82
C ARG A 310 9.98 7.78 -12.53
N MET A 311 8.74 7.33 -12.62
CA MET A 311 8.43 6.16 -13.44
C MET A 311 8.39 6.58 -14.91
N PRO A 312 8.90 5.75 -15.83
CA PRO A 312 8.71 5.96 -17.25
C PRO A 312 7.22 6.07 -17.56
N ALA A 313 6.82 7.03 -18.39
CA ALA A 313 5.50 6.98 -19.00
C ALA A 313 5.49 5.75 -19.92
N VAL A 314 4.44 4.93 -19.87
CA VAL A 314 4.23 3.90 -20.89
C VAL A 314 4.14 4.64 -22.22
N ALA A 315 5.12 4.42 -23.11
CA ALA A 315 5.14 5.04 -24.42
C ALA A 315 3.93 4.54 -25.21
N ARG A 316 2.83 5.30 -25.15
CA ARG A 316 1.73 5.16 -26.09
C ARG A 316 2.26 5.70 -27.41
N GLY A 317 2.29 4.85 -28.45
CA GLY A 317 2.74 5.21 -29.79
C GLY A 317 2.14 6.55 -30.21
N GLY A 318 3.02 7.52 -30.46
CA GLY A 318 2.69 8.94 -30.51
C GLY A 318 3.80 9.71 -29.84
N GLY A 319 4.82 10.08 -30.61
CA GLY A 319 5.88 11.00 -30.20
C GLY A 319 5.26 12.28 -29.66
N GLY A 320 5.19 12.36 -28.35
CA GLY A 320 4.38 13.34 -27.67
C GLY A 320 4.50 13.08 -26.18
N GLY A 321 5.73 13.16 -25.67
CA GLY A 321 5.93 13.51 -24.28
C GLY A 321 5.31 14.89 -24.07
N GLY A 322 3.98 14.93 -23.96
CA GLY A 322 3.28 16.06 -23.38
C GLY A 322 4.06 16.37 -22.11
N LYS A 323 4.57 17.60 -22.03
CA LYS A 323 5.38 18.06 -20.90
C LYS A 323 4.48 18.06 -19.67
N ASP A 324 4.18 16.89 -19.12
CA ASP A 324 3.60 16.73 -17.81
C ASP A 324 4.60 17.39 -16.88
N GLN A 325 4.30 18.62 -16.43
CA GLN A 325 5.24 19.39 -15.66
C GLN A 325 5.27 18.80 -14.25
N TRP A 326 6.29 18.01 -14.00
CA TRP A 326 6.56 17.49 -12.67
C TRP A 326 7.00 18.61 -11.76
N HIS A 327 6.35 18.73 -10.60
CA HIS A 327 6.71 19.70 -9.57
C HIS A 327 7.10 18.97 -8.30
N LEU A 328 8.40 18.67 -8.13
CA LEU A 328 8.95 18.02 -6.94
C LEU A 328 9.87 19.01 -6.22
N HIS A 329 9.46 19.49 -5.06
CA HIS A 329 10.22 20.50 -4.32
C HIS A 329 10.47 20.07 -2.87
N SER A 330 11.68 20.30 -2.37
CA SER A 330 12.11 19.99 -1.00
C SER A 330 12.37 21.30 -0.22
N VAL A 331 11.85 21.41 1.00
CA VAL A 331 11.99 22.61 1.85
C VAL A 331 12.37 22.19 3.27
N GLY A 332 13.60 22.47 3.68
CA GLY A 332 14.05 22.20 5.05
C GLY A 332 14.04 20.72 5.44
N ASP A 333 14.07 19.81 4.46
CA ASP A 333 14.29 18.38 4.70
C ASP A 333 15.73 18.13 5.15
N ALA A 334 15.95 17.11 5.97
CA ALA A 334 17.26 16.62 6.36
C ALA A 334 17.54 15.25 5.72
N PHE A 335 18.81 15.03 5.40
CA PHE A 335 19.26 13.84 4.68
C PHE A 335 20.43 13.20 5.43
N GLU A 336 20.33 11.92 5.71
CA GLU A 336 21.36 11.11 6.37
C GLU A 336 21.78 9.94 5.47
N ASN A 337 22.96 9.38 5.74
CA ASN A 337 23.51 8.20 5.04
C ASN A 337 23.61 8.35 3.52
N GLY A 338 23.91 9.57 3.06
CA GLY A 338 24.06 9.90 1.64
C GLY A 338 22.74 10.14 0.91
N ALA A 339 21.61 10.14 1.61
CA ALA A 339 20.32 10.45 1.01
C ALA A 339 20.34 11.81 0.29
N PHE A 340 19.61 11.92 -0.82
CA PHE A 340 19.44 13.21 -1.50
C PHE A 340 18.14 13.30 -2.28
N PHE A 341 17.64 14.53 -2.44
CA PHE A 341 16.41 14.84 -3.17
C PHE A 341 16.70 15.60 -4.46
N ARG A 342 16.32 15.05 -5.62
CA ARG A 342 16.39 15.78 -6.90
C ARG A 342 15.10 16.56 -7.14
N GLN A 343 15.19 17.88 -7.01
CA GLN A 343 14.08 18.81 -7.26
C GLN A 343 13.86 19.02 -8.75
N VAL A 344 12.60 19.23 -9.17
CA VAL A 344 12.25 19.57 -10.54
C VAL A 344 10.97 20.42 -10.57
N GLY A 345 10.90 21.34 -11.54
CA GLY A 345 9.75 22.21 -11.76
C GLY A 345 9.61 23.31 -10.71
N ASN A 346 8.50 24.03 -10.80
CA ASN A 346 8.21 25.16 -9.92
C ASN A 346 7.85 24.74 -8.48
N ARG A 347 8.04 25.68 -7.54
CA ARG A 347 7.56 25.56 -6.17
C ARG A 347 6.04 25.46 -6.14
N VAL A 348 5.54 24.47 -5.41
CA VAL A 348 4.10 24.28 -5.18
C VAL A 348 3.75 24.49 -3.72
N ARG A 349 2.55 25.02 -3.47
CA ARG A 349 2.03 25.30 -2.12
C ARG A 349 0.80 24.43 -1.87
N PRO A 350 0.56 24.01 -0.62
CA PRO A 350 -0.61 23.20 -0.30
C PRO A 350 -1.91 24.01 -0.38
N ASN A 351 -1.85 25.34 -0.31
CA ASN A 351 -3.01 26.24 -0.33
C ASN A 351 -4.08 25.84 0.71
N TYR A 352 -3.62 25.48 1.90
CA TYR A 352 -4.50 25.14 3.01
C TYR A 352 -5.37 26.32 3.41
N ASN A 353 -6.65 26.06 3.65
CA ASN A 353 -7.51 27.00 4.36
C ASN A 353 -7.19 27.03 5.87
N GLN A 354 -7.81 27.94 6.62
CA GLN A 354 -7.59 28.12 8.05
C GLN A 354 -7.83 26.84 8.89
N HIS A 355 -8.71 25.94 8.45
CA HIS A 355 -9.04 24.70 9.15
C HIS A 355 -8.12 23.53 8.78
N GLN A 356 -7.32 23.68 7.73
CA GLN A 356 -6.34 22.71 7.24
C GLN A 356 -4.91 23.09 7.64
N ALA A 357 -4.62 24.39 7.78
CA ALA A 357 -3.27 24.91 7.97
C ALA A 357 -2.63 24.46 9.29
N PHE A 358 -1.33 24.18 9.22
CA PHE A 358 -0.45 23.94 10.36
C PHE A 358 1.00 24.27 9.98
N SER A 359 1.82 24.55 10.98
CA SER A 359 3.24 24.84 10.78
C SER A 359 4.05 23.56 10.70
N ALA A 360 4.93 23.46 9.70
CA ALA A 360 5.95 22.42 9.65
C ALA A 360 7.02 22.67 10.72
N ALA A 361 7.45 21.62 11.40
CA ALA A 361 8.55 21.64 12.36
C ALA A 361 9.91 21.50 11.64
N SER A 362 11.00 21.67 12.39
CA SER A 362 12.36 21.38 11.90
C SER A 362 12.53 19.89 11.64
N ALA A 363 13.29 19.53 10.60
CA ALA A 363 13.63 18.14 10.34
C ALA A 363 14.42 17.48 11.50
N GLY A 364 15.14 18.26 12.30
CA GLY A 364 15.83 17.77 13.50
C GLY A 364 14.88 17.25 14.60
N ASP A 365 13.64 17.74 14.63
CA ASP A 365 12.65 17.34 15.63
C ASP A 365 11.87 16.09 15.20
N VAL A 366 11.96 15.68 13.93
CA VAL A 366 11.11 14.64 13.33
C VAL A 366 11.18 13.31 14.09
N ARG A 367 12.36 12.89 14.56
CA ARG A 367 12.49 11.65 15.35
C ARG A 367 11.67 11.70 16.63
N ALA A 368 11.65 12.84 17.32
CA ALA A 368 10.85 13.03 18.52
C ALA A 368 9.34 13.12 18.20
N LEU A 369 8.99 13.89 17.15
CA LEU A 369 7.61 14.13 16.73
C LEU A 369 6.91 12.87 16.18
N THR A 370 7.68 11.91 15.68
CA THR A 370 7.21 10.61 15.16
C THR A 370 7.47 9.45 16.13
N GLY A 371 8.03 9.72 17.32
CA GLY A 371 8.26 8.69 18.35
C GLY A 371 6.99 8.22 19.05
N GLY A 372 5.94 9.06 19.07
CA GLY A 372 4.64 8.77 19.69
C GLY A 372 3.69 7.91 18.85
N VAL A 373 4.15 7.41 17.71
CA VAL A 373 3.40 6.61 16.71
C VAL A 373 3.01 5.20 17.21
N LEU A 374 3.47 4.81 18.41
CA LEU A 374 2.95 3.62 19.09
C LEU A 374 1.51 3.88 19.60
N PRO A 375 0.61 2.89 19.52
CA PRO A 375 -0.78 3.05 19.96
C PRO A 375 -0.85 3.55 21.41
N ALA A 376 -1.68 4.57 21.63
CA ALA A 376 -1.99 5.05 22.97
C ALA A 376 -2.82 3.99 23.72
N GLY A 377 -2.13 3.07 24.39
CA GLY A 377 -2.77 1.97 25.13
C GLY A 377 -1.80 0.94 25.72
N ILE A 378 -0.58 0.82 25.20
CA ILE A 378 0.39 -0.15 25.75
C ILE A 378 1.06 0.46 26.97
N ASN A 379 0.66 -0.03 28.14
CA ASN A 379 1.35 0.20 29.40
C ASN A 379 2.84 -0.14 29.21
N MET A 380 3.72 0.82 29.49
CA MET A 380 5.19 0.76 29.35
C MET A 380 5.82 -0.47 30.02
N SER A 381 5.05 -1.19 30.85
CA SER A 381 5.32 -2.52 31.38
C SER A 381 5.70 -3.60 30.34
N SER A 382 5.20 -3.58 29.10
CA SER A 382 5.53 -4.62 28.12
C SER A 382 6.92 -4.44 27.50
N PHE A 383 7.38 -3.20 27.35
CA PHE A 383 8.75 -2.89 26.92
C PHE A 383 9.79 -3.17 28.03
N LEU A 384 9.41 -2.94 29.30
CA LEU A 384 10.23 -3.32 30.45
C LEU A 384 10.33 -4.84 30.64
N LYS A 385 9.29 -5.62 30.30
CA LYS A 385 9.35 -7.10 30.35
C LYS A 385 10.33 -7.70 29.33
N PHE A 386 10.46 -7.10 28.14
CA PHE A 386 11.46 -7.51 27.15
C PHE A 386 12.89 -7.21 27.62
N SER A 387 13.08 -6.03 28.22
CA SER A 387 14.38 -5.63 28.78
C SER A 387 14.79 -6.48 29.99
N LEU A 388 13.84 -6.82 30.87
CA LEU A 388 14.09 -7.68 32.04
C LEU A 388 14.31 -9.16 31.67
N SER A 389 13.72 -9.64 30.56
CA SER A 389 13.98 -10.99 30.05
C SER A 389 15.39 -11.10 29.47
N LEU A 390 15.87 -10.08 28.75
CA LEU A 390 17.26 -10.03 28.26
C LEU A 390 18.27 -9.94 29.42
N ILE A 391 17.95 -9.17 30.46
CA ILE A 391 18.77 -9.12 31.69
C ILE A 391 18.74 -10.46 32.42
N SER A 392 17.60 -11.16 32.49
CA SER A 392 17.51 -12.51 33.09
C SER A 392 18.28 -13.57 32.29
N ILE A 393 18.29 -13.49 30.96
CA ILE A 393 19.10 -14.37 30.10
C ILE A 393 20.59 -14.09 30.28
N ALA A 394 20.98 -12.81 30.41
CA ALA A 394 22.35 -12.42 30.71
C ALA A 394 22.82 -12.89 32.11
N LEU A 395 21.96 -12.77 33.13
CA LEU A 395 22.27 -13.19 34.50
C LEU A 395 22.28 -14.73 34.66
N SER A 396 21.41 -15.46 33.97
CA SER A 396 21.41 -16.93 33.96
C SER A 396 22.56 -17.54 33.14
N SER A 397 23.07 -16.80 32.15
CA SER A 397 24.32 -17.15 31.47
C SER A 397 25.52 -16.89 32.38
N CYS A 398 25.51 -15.79 33.15
CA CYS A 398 26.59 -15.46 34.09
C CYS A 398 26.68 -16.46 35.26
N SER A 399 25.53 -16.90 35.82
CA SER A 399 25.51 -17.91 36.88
C SER A 399 25.93 -19.31 36.43
N ARG A 400 25.72 -19.65 35.15
CA ARG A 400 26.20 -20.89 34.55
C ARG A 400 27.72 -20.88 34.32
N TRP A 401 28.30 -19.71 33.99
CA TRP A 401 29.76 -19.53 33.90
C TRP A 401 30.48 -19.52 35.26
N GLN A 402 29.77 -19.19 36.34
CA GLN A 402 30.32 -19.16 37.69
C GLN A 402 30.35 -20.54 38.39
N GLN A 403 29.70 -21.57 37.81
CA GLN A 403 29.76 -22.96 38.29
C GLN A 403 30.82 -23.82 37.58
N GLU A 404 31.34 -23.39 36.42
CA GLU A 404 32.33 -24.14 35.64
C GLU A 404 33.79 -23.72 35.90
N LEU A 405 34.03 -22.66 36.68
CA LEU A 405 35.36 -22.22 37.10
C LEU A 405 35.44 -22.24 38.63
N GLY A 406 36.06 -23.28 39.18
CA GLY A 406 36.34 -23.42 40.60
C GLY A 406 37.19 -22.28 41.18
N PRO A 407 37.30 -22.16 42.51
CA PRO A 407 37.84 -20.99 43.18
C PRO A 407 39.37 -20.95 43.04
N ALA A 408 39.86 -20.33 41.98
CA ALA A 408 41.24 -19.89 41.88
C ALA A 408 41.27 -18.60 41.08
N TYR A 409 41.87 -17.56 41.66
CA TYR A 409 42.17 -16.24 41.09
C TYR A 409 41.03 -15.22 41.01
N LEU A 410 40.75 -14.57 42.15
CA LEU A 410 40.33 -13.17 42.16
C LEU A 410 41.18 -12.40 43.18
N SER A 411 42.25 -11.77 42.68
CA SER A 411 42.94 -10.68 43.36
C SER A 411 43.31 -9.65 42.30
N THR A 412 42.50 -8.60 42.16
CA THR A 412 42.91 -7.19 42.29
C THR A 412 41.93 -6.22 41.59
N LYS A 413 41.43 -5.28 42.41
CA LYS A 413 41.06 -3.88 42.16
C LYS A 413 40.14 -3.55 40.96
N ALA A 414 38.87 -3.31 41.29
CA ALA A 414 37.98 -2.44 40.53
C ALA A 414 38.41 -0.97 40.66
N VAL A 415 38.51 -0.26 39.53
CA VAL A 415 38.57 1.19 39.45
C VAL A 415 37.34 1.65 38.68
N ALA A 416 36.55 2.52 39.31
CA ALA A 416 35.39 3.17 38.73
C ALA A 416 35.80 4.42 37.94
N VAL A 417 35.32 4.55 36.70
CA VAL A 417 35.24 5.80 35.92
C VAL A 417 34.00 5.62 35.02
N GLY A 418 32.96 6.45 35.00
CA GLY A 418 32.91 7.90 35.14
C GLY A 418 32.68 8.50 33.75
N THR A 419 31.47 8.98 33.49
CA THR A 419 30.99 9.59 32.24
C THR A 419 31.88 10.73 31.70
N SER A 420 32.18 10.75 30.37
CA SER A 420 32.21 11.92 29.44
C SER A 420 33.12 11.72 28.21
N GLY A 421 32.58 11.89 26.99
CA GLY A 421 33.18 12.62 25.84
C GLY A 421 34.45 12.15 25.06
N LEU A 422 34.22 11.77 23.79
CA LEU A 422 34.90 12.11 22.50
C LEU A 422 36.35 11.67 22.09
N PHE A 423 36.42 11.11 20.86
CA PHE A 423 37.51 10.96 19.83
C PHE A 423 38.83 10.21 20.21
N ILE A 424 39.43 9.33 19.38
CA ILE A 424 40.12 9.52 18.08
C ILE A 424 40.42 8.14 17.39
N GLU A 425 40.53 8.17 16.06
CA GLU A 425 41.16 7.31 15.01
C GLU A 425 41.82 5.94 15.31
N GLY A 426 41.76 5.04 14.32
CA GLY A 426 42.87 4.11 14.03
C GLY A 426 42.54 2.77 13.34
N ALA A 427 42.78 2.72 12.02
CA ALA A 427 43.35 1.61 11.23
C ALA A 427 42.60 0.25 11.00
N SER A 428 42.18 0.05 9.74
CA SER A 428 42.52 -1.04 8.79
C SER A 428 42.85 -2.47 9.28
N ALA A 429 42.10 -3.48 8.78
CA ALA A 429 42.57 -4.77 8.18
C ALA A 429 41.42 -5.82 8.19
N THR A 430 40.74 -6.04 7.06
CA THR A 430 40.87 -7.21 6.14
C THR A 430 40.54 -8.61 6.69
N SER A 431 39.50 -9.20 6.05
CA SER A 431 39.21 -10.61 5.79
C SER A 431 38.97 -11.58 6.96
N ASP A 432 37.71 -11.98 7.11
CA ASP A 432 37.28 -13.13 7.93
C ASP A 432 37.37 -14.44 7.10
N ARG A 433 38.41 -15.25 7.34
CA ARG A 433 38.48 -16.67 6.93
C ARG A 433 38.28 -17.53 8.17
N ARG A 434 37.17 -18.26 8.24
CA ARG A 434 36.85 -19.21 9.32
C ARG A 434 37.79 -20.44 9.29
N LEU A 435 38.60 -20.60 10.34
CA LEU A 435 39.32 -21.83 10.67
C LEU A 435 38.41 -22.77 11.48
N ARG A 436 38.29 -24.06 11.11
CA ARG A 436 37.69 -25.10 11.98
C ARG A 436 38.77 -26.10 12.40
N CYS A 437 38.95 -26.28 13.71
CA CYS A 437 39.77 -27.34 14.30
C CYS A 437 38.86 -28.46 14.81
N ARG A 438 39.24 -29.74 14.65
CA ARG A 438 38.55 -30.90 15.24
C ARG A 438 39.52 -31.69 16.11
N ARG A 439 39.10 -32.07 17.32
CA ARG A 439 39.84 -32.99 18.22
C ARG A 439 39.91 -34.38 17.57
N VAL A 440 41.09 -34.98 17.54
CA VAL A 440 41.27 -36.42 17.34
C VAL A 440 41.66 -37.00 18.70
N GLY A 441 40.98 -38.07 19.12
CA GLY A 441 41.25 -38.75 20.39
C GLY A 441 42.57 -39.51 20.36
N GLY A 442 43.28 -39.49 21.49
CA GLY A 442 44.58 -40.15 21.70
C GLY A 442 45.52 -39.23 22.48
N SER A 443 46.18 -39.76 23.50
CA SER A 443 46.98 -39.06 24.51
C SER A 443 48.24 -38.36 23.96
N ASP A 444 48.09 -37.16 23.40
CA ASP A 444 49.17 -36.18 23.12
C ASP A 444 48.59 -34.74 22.95
N PRO A 445 49.03 -33.70 23.69
CA PRO A 445 48.43 -32.36 23.64
C PRO A 445 49.13 -31.42 22.64
N ARG A 446 49.14 -31.75 21.34
CA ARG A 446 49.58 -30.81 20.28
C ARG A 446 48.57 -30.71 19.13
N LEU A 447 47.98 -29.54 18.93
CA LEU A 447 47.12 -29.22 17.77
C LEU A 447 47.99 -29.01 16.51
N ARG A 448 47.71 -29.74 15.43
CA ARG A 448 48.23 -29.45 14.08
C ARG A 448 47.07 -29.01 13.17
N CYS A 449 47.19 -27.82 12.58
CA CYS A 449 46.25 -27.30 11.58
C CYS A 449 46.87 -27.42 10.18
N TRP A 450 46.09 -27.86 9.19
CA TRP A 450 46.48 -27.88 7.78
C TRP A 450 45.51 -27.00 6.97
N CYS A 451 46.05 -26.21 6.03
CA CYS A 451 45.27 -25.47 5.04
C CYS A 451 44.99 -26.37 3.83
N LEU A 452 43.72 -26.53 3.46
CA LEU A 452 43.33 -27.19 2.20
C LEU A 452 42.81 -26.15 1.21
N THR A 453 43.40 -26.15 0.00
CA THR A 453 42.95 -25.40 -1.18
C THR A 453 41.68 -26.03 -1.78
N PRO A 454 40.81 -25.25 -2.46
CA PRO A 454 39.52 -25.75 -2.95
C PRO A 454 39.66 -26.58 -4.25
N LEU A 455 38.90 -27.68 -4.32
CA LEU A 455 38.68 -28.50 -5.53
C LEU A 455 37.41 -28.02 -6.29
N PRO A 456 37.35 -28.21 -7.63
CA PRO A 456 36.27 -27.72 -8.49
C PRO A 456 35.00 -28.62 -8.43
N PRO A 457 33.84 -28.14 -8.93
CA PRO A 457 32.54 -28.79 -8.71
C PRO A 457 32.33 -30.04 -9.59
N LEU A 458 31.64 -31.04 -9.04
CA LEU A 458 31.16 -32.24 -9.73
C LEU A 458 29.69 -32.07 -10.20
N PRO A 459 29.28 -32.73 -11.30
CA PRO A 459 27.98 -32.55 -11.96
C PRO A 459 26.82 -33.33 -11.29
N PRO A 460 25.55 -32.99 -11.60
CA PRO A 460 24.38 -33.54 -10.91
C PRO A 460 24.07 -35.01 -11.25
N PRO A 461 23.39 -35.75 -10.34
CA PRO A 461 23.19 -37.19 -10.47
C PRO A 461 22.04 -37.57 -11.43
N ARG A 462 22.24 -38.72 -12.09
CA ARG A 462 21.29 -39.38 -13.00
C ARG A 462 20.17 -40.09 -12.25
N THR A 463 18.97 -40.07 -12.82
CA THR A 463 17.79 -40.85 -12.41
C THR A 463 17.97 -42.35 -12.71
N PRO A 464 17.41 -43.26 -11.90
CA PRO A 464 17.33 -44.67 -12.26
C PRO A 464 15.96 -45.00 -12.90
N ALA A 465 16.04 -45.66 -14.05
CA ALA A 465 14.93 -46.36 -14.68
C ALA A 465 14.69 -47.71 -13.99
N PHE A 466 13.44 -48.08 -13.77
CA PHE A 466 13.01 -49.46 -13.57
C PHE A 466 11.88 -49.75 -14.56
N ALA A 467 12.06 -50.81 -15.35
CA ALA A 467 11.09 -51.35 -16.28
C ALA A 467 10.78 -52.80 -15.90
N ALA A 468 9.49 -53.16 -15.96
CA ALA A 468 8.90 -54.47 -16.29
C ALA A 468 7.44 -54.45 -15.78
N ALA A 469 6.42 -55.07 -16.37
CA ALA A 469 6.11 -55.63 -17.68
C ALA A 469 4.66 -56.14 -17.52
N ALA A 470 3.79 -56.00 -18.52
CA ALA A 470 2.75 -57.00 -18.87
C ALA A 470 1.87 -56.49 -20.02
N SER A 471 1.75 -57.35 -21.01
CA SER A 471 1.13 -57.18 -22.32
C SER A 471 -0.39 -57.33 -22.29
N HIS A 472 -1.09 -56.71 -23.25
CA HIS A 472 -2.07 -57.41 -24.09
C HIS A 472 -2.28 -56.69 -25.43
N ALA A 473 -2.23 -57.49 -26.51
CA ALA A 473 -2.39 -57.14 -27.92
C ALA A 473 -3.82 -56.63 -28.24
N VAL A 474 -4.09 -55.97 -29.38
CA VAL A 474 -4.39 -56.62 -30.68
C VAL A 474 -4.42 -55.58 -31.83
N ALA A 475 -3.81 -55.99 -32.97
CA ALA A 475 -3.99 -55.67 -34.40
C ALA A 475 -4.24 -54.22 -34.89
N ARG A 476 -3.37 -53.59 -35.70
CA ARG A 476 -2.94 -53.81 -37.12
C ARG A 476 -3.89 -53.24 -38.20
N LEU A 477 -3.21 -52.68 -39.23
CA LEU A 477 -3.62 -52.22 -40.58
C LEU A 477 -3.84 -50.70 -40.66
N GLY A 478 -3.26 -49.94 -41.59
CA GLY A 478 -2.49 -50.25 -42.79
C GLY A 478 -2.27 -48.92 -43.55
N ALA A 479 -1.14 -48.83 -44.25
CA ALA A 479 -0.60 -47.63 -44.90
C ALA A 479 -1.45 -47.05 -46.06
N SER A 480 -1.25 -45.77 -46.40
CA SER A 480 -0.75 -45.33 -47.73
C SER A 480 -0.84 -43.80 -47.92
N ARG A 481 -0.14 -43.30 -48.93
CA ARG A 481 0.42 -41.96 -49.10
C ARG A 481 -0.05 -41.40 -50.45
N ALA A 482 -0.54 -40.14 -50.45
CA ALA A 482 -0.70 -39.18 -51.57
C ALA A 482 -1.67 -39.60 -52.73
N PRO A 483 -2.10 -38.71 -53.67
CA PRO A 483 -1.74 -37.30 -53.93
C PRO A 483 -2.92 -36.31 -54.21
N ALA A 484 -2.61 -35.02 -54.38
CA ALA A 484 -3.50 -33.95 -54.89
C ALA A 484 -3.77 -34.10 -56.41
N PRO A 485 -4.88 -33.54 -56.95
CA PRO A 485 -4.84 -32.28 -57.75
C PRO A 485 -6.22 -31.53 -57.77
N PRO A 486 -6.53 -30.59 -58.72
CA PRO A 486 -5.87 -29.35 -59.11
C PRO A 486 -6.77 -28.09 -59.01
N ARG A 487 -6.17 -26.93 -59.29
CA ARG A 487 -6.78 -25.59 -59.44
C ARG A 487 -7.63 -25.43 -60.71
N THR A 488 -8.64 -24.55 -60.66
CA THR A 488 -9.21 -23.85 -61.82
C THR A 488 -9.32 -22.34 -61.57
N ALA A 489 -8.94 -21.55 -62.58
CA ALA A 489 -8.97 -20.08 -62.74
C ALA A 489 -10.40 -19.57 -63.01
N ALA A 490 -10.81 -18.31 -63.22
CA ALA A 490 -10.31 -16.92 -63.35
C ALA A 490 -11.58 -16.03 -63.10
N SER A 491 -11.57 -14.74 -62.71
CA SER A 491 -11.27 -13.51 -63.49
C SER A 491 -11.56 -12.29 -62.56
N GLY A 492 -10.64 -11.33 -62.34
CA GLY A 492 -10.60 -9.98 -62.97
C GLY A 492 -11.60 -8.99 -62.30
N ASP A 493 -11.30 -7.80 -61.78
CA ASP A 493 -10.17 -6.86 -61.81
C ASP A 493 -10.27 -5.90 -60.61
N GLY A 494 -9.17 -5.24 -60.23
CA GLY A 494 -9.18 -4.08 -59.32
C GLY A 494 -7.97 -3.98 -58.40
N ALA A 495 -6.85 -3.50 -58.93
CA ALA A 495 -5.61 -3.29 -58.19
C ALA A 495 -5.75 -2.18 -57.12
N SER A 496 -5.41 -2.51 -55.87
CA SER A 496 -4.95 -1.57 -54.84
C SER A 496 -3.84 -2.23 -54.00
N ASP A 497 -2.85 -1.40 -53.67
CA ASP A 497 -1.54 -1.61 -53.01
C ASP A 497 -1.46 -2.72 -51.92
N PRO A 498 -0.44 -3.62 -51.91
CA PRO A 498 -0.29 -4.69 -50.92
C PRO A 498 0.29 -4.26 -49.55
N ARG A 499 0.44 -2.97 -49.23
CA ARG A 499 1.00 -2.52 -47.94
C ARG A 499 -0.04 -1.93 -46.98
N LEU A 500 -1.02 -2.73 -46.56
CA LEU A 500 -1.83 -2.54 -45.33
C LEU A 500 -2.79 -3.73 -45.15
N ARG A 501 -2.24 -4.90 -44.87
CA ARG A 501 -3.01 -6.00 -44.26
C ARG A 501 -2.36 -6.36 -42.93
N CYS A 502 -2.72 -5.62 -41.88
CA CYS A 502 -2.64 -6.19 -40.54
C CYS A 502 -3.59 -7.38 -40.50
N ARG A 503 -2.99 -8.57 -40.41
CA ARG A 503 -3.70 -9.84 -40.32
C ARG A 503 -4.32 -9.91 -38.92
N CYS A 504 -5.61 -9.58 -38.81
CA CYS A 504 -6.38 -9.80 -37.58
C CYS A 504 -6.69 -11.31 -37.45
N GLU A 505 -6.15 -11.95 -36.43
CA GLU A 505 -6.68 -13.22 -35.90
C GLU A 505 -7.79 -12.93 -34.86
N PRO A 506 -8.69 -13.88 -34.53
CA PRO A 506 -9.98 -13.60 -33.88
C PRO A 506 -9.89 -13.41 -32.35
N ARG A 507 -8.96 -12.57 -31.88
CA ARG A 507 -8.82 -12.20 -30.47
C ARG A 507 -9.01 -10.69 -30.33
N GLY A 508 -10.02 -10.28 -29.58
CA GLY A 508 -10.40 -8.86 -29.39
C GLY A 508 -9.21 -8.01 -28.97
N CYS A 509 -8.96 -6.93 -29.71
CA CYS A 509 -7.83 -6.04 -29.48
C CYS A 509 -8.18 -5.06 -28.35
N SER A 510 -7.69 -5.31 -27.13
CA SER A 510 -7.79 -4.41 -25.97
C SER A 510 -7.04 -3.06 -26.12
N SER A 511 -6.59 -2.72 -27.33
CA SER A 511 -5.91 -1.45 -27.64
C SER A 511 -6.80 -0.22 -27.41
N TRP A 512 -8.12 -0.38 -27.54
CA TRP A 512 -9.09 0.70 -27.33
C TRP A 512 -9.24 1.15 -25.86
N ILE A 513 -8.90 0.30 -24.89
CA ILE A 513 -9.01 0.60 -23.44
C ILE A 513 -8.21 1.86 -23.07
N ASN A 514 -7.15 2.10 -23.83
CA ASN A 514 -6.20 3.19 -23.64
C ASN A 514 -6.42 4.38 -24.58
N SER A 515 -7.42 4.34 -25.47
CA SER A 515 -7.70 5.44 -26.40
C SER A 515 -8.42 6.61 -25.70
N ARG A 516 -8.50 7.75 -26.40
CA ARG A 516 -9.21 8.95 -25.91
C ARG A 516 -10.70 8.65 -25.83
N LEU A 517 -11.36 9.06 -24.74
CA LEU A 517 -12.81 8.87 -24.60
C LEU A 517 -13.57 9.55 -25.74
N PHE A 518 -14.67 8.94 -26.16
CA PHE A 518 -15.53 9.38 -27.26
C PHE A 518 -14.88 9.38 -28.64
N ASN A 519 -13.62 8.90 -28.77
CA ASN A 519 -13.03 8.69 -30.09
C ASN A 519 -13.50 7.38 -30.71
N LYS A 520 -13.43 7.27 -32.04
CA LYS A 520 -13.90 6.08 -32.77
C LYS A 520 -13.35 4.75 -32.21
N PRO A 521 -12.03 4.60 -31.95
CA PRO A 521 -11.51 3.39 -31.31
C PRO A 521 -12.14 3.07 -29.95
N HIS A 522 -12.38 4.07 -29.10
CA HIS A 522 -13.02 3.89 -27.79
C HIS A 522 -14.46 3.45 -27.96
N LEU A 523 -15.25 4.13 -28.79
CA LEU A 523 -16.65 3.80 -29.04
C LEU A 523 -16.79 2.38 -29.62
N ASP A 524 -15.99 2.06 -30.64
CA ASP A 524 -16.00 0.74 -31.29
C ASP A 524 -15.60 -0.37 -30.30
N GLY A 525 -14.63 -0.09 -29.43
CA GLY A 525 -14.19 -1.03 -28.38
C GLY A 525 -15.19 -1.24 -27.25
N VAL A 526 -15.90 -0.19 -26.81
CA VAL A 526 -17.01 -0.33 -25.86
C VAL A 526 -18.12 -1.19 -26.46
N ASN A 527 -18.48 -0.95 -27.74
CA ASN A 527 -19.45 -1.79 -28.45
C ASN A 527 -19.00 -3.25 -28.54
N GLU A 528 -17.72 -3.50 -28.83
CA GLU A 528 -17.15 -4.86 -28.89
C GLU A 528 -17.28 -5.57 -27.54
N PHE A 529 -16.91 -4.88 -26.45
CA PHE A 529 -17.06 -5.41 -25.10
C PHE A 529 -18.52 -5.69 -24.74
N MET A 530 -19.43 -4.75 -25.00
CA MET A 530 -20.85 -4.93 -24.68
C MET A 530 -21.46 -6.06 -25.49
N LYS A 531 -21.07 -6.23 -26.76
CA LYS A 531 -21.46 -7.39 -27.56
C LYS A 531 -20.96 -8.70 -26.96
N PHE A 532 -19.70 -8.76 -26.55
CA PHE A 532 -19.12 -9.93 -25.90
C PHE A 532 -19.86 -10.34 -24.61
N VAL A 533 -20.29 -9.35 -23.82
CA VAL A 533 -21.12 -9.54 -22.63
C VAL A 533 -22.50 -10.06 -22.99
N LEU A 534 -23.18 -9.44 -23.97
CA LEU A 534 -24.53 -9.83 -24.39
C LEU A 534 -24.59 -11.27 -24.94
N GLU A 535 -23.51 -11.77 -25.52
CA GLU A 535 -23.40 -13.16 -25.98
C GLU A 535 -23.28 -14.19 -24.83
N ARG A 536 -22.97 -13.76 -23.61
CA ARG A 536 -22.61 -14.65 -22.48
C ARG A 536 -23.49 -14.51 -21.25
N PHE A 537 -24.18 -13.37 -21.11
CA PHE A 537 -25.00 -13.06 -19.95
C PHE A 537 -26.43 -12.75 -20.38
N ASP A 538 -27.41 -13.35 -19.71
CA ASP A 538 -28.84 -13.11 -19.93
C ASP A 538 -29.16 -11.62 -19.88
N GLU A 539 -30.13 -11.14 -20.66
CA GLU A 539 -30.47 -9.70 -20.82
C GLU A 539 -30.54 -8.94 -19.48
N ASN A 540 -31.22 -9.50 -18.48
CA ASN A 540 -31.44 -8.90 -17.15
C ASN A 540 -30.31 -9.14 -16.14
N ALA A 541 -29.26 -9.87 -16.50
CA ALA A 541 -28.15 -10.16 -15.60
C ALA A 541 -27.32 -8.90 -15.31
N GLU A 542 -27.05 -8.64 -14.03
CA GLU A 542 -26.05 -7.66 -13.64
C GLU A 542 -24.64 -8.21 -13.85
N ILE A 543 -23.71 -7.37 -14.28
CA ILE A 543 -22.31 -7.74 -14.55
C ILE A 543 -21.36 -6.81 -13.82
N LEU A 544 -20.13 -7.28 -13.54
CA LEU A 544 -19.09 -6.46 -12.92
C LEU A 544 -18.69 -5.31 -13.84
N CYS A 545 -18.86 -4.08 -13.39
CA CYS A 545 -18.53 -2.91 -14.20
C CYS A 545 -17.00 -2.75 -14.30
N PRO A 546 -16.37 -2.90 -15.48
CA PRO A 546 -14.93 -2.82 -15.66
C PRO A 546 -14.43 -1.39 -15.84
N CYS A 547 -15.28 -0.37 -15.66
CA CYS A 547 -14.87 1.01 -15.87
C CYS A 547 -13.79 1.47 -14.87
N ARG A 548 -13.07 2.53 -15.21
CA ARG A 548 -12.00 3.10 -14.35
C ARG A 548 -12.48 3.54 -12.96
N TRP A 549 -13.79 3.71 -12.81
CA TRP A 549 -14.43 4.05 -11.54
C TRP A 549 -14.78 2.82 -10.70
N CYS A 550 -15.39 1.81 -11.32
CA CYS A 550 -15.92 0.63 -10.63
C CYS A 550 -14.89 -0.49 -10.46
N LEU A 551 -13.87 -0.56 -11.33
CA LEU A 551 -12.72 -1.47 -11.24
C LEU A 551 -13.10 -2.95 -11.05
N ASN A 552 -14.14 -3.45 -11.73
CA ASN A 552 -14.69 -4.80 -11.54
C ASN A 552 -15.08 -5.12 -10.09
N GLY A 553 -15.39 -4.10 -9.29
CA GLY A 553 -15.80 -4.25 -7.90
C GLY A 553 -17.31 -4.20 -7.68
N ILE A 554 -18.11 -3.88 -8.70
CA ILE A 554 -19.54 -3.55 -8.56
C ILE A 554 -20.34 -4.17 -9.69
N HIS A 555 -21.42 -4.87 -9.34
CA HIS A 555 -22.41 -5.32 -10.30
C HIS A 555 -23.33 -4.18 -10.70
N ARG A 556 -23.53 -4.03 -12.01
CA ARG A 556 -24.41 -3.02 -12.60
C ARG A 556 -25.21 -3.67 -13.72
N GLN A 557 -26.38 -3.12 -13.99
CA GLN A 557 -27.14 -3.41 -15.20
C GLN A 557 -26.29 -3.08 -16.44
N LYS A 558 -26.42 -3.88 -17.52
CA LYS A 558 -25.57 -3.75 -18.72
C LYS A 558 -25.60 -2.34 -19.31
N GLY A 559 -26.77 -1.69 -19.37
CA GLY A 559 -26.89 -0.32 -19.83
C GLY A 559 -26.07 0.68 -19.00
N HIS A 560 -26.06 0.52 -17.67
CA HIS A 560 -25.20 1.35 -16.80
C HIS A 560 -23.71 1.01 -16.95
N VAL A 561 -23.35 -0.23 -17.24
CA VAL A 561 -21.96 -0.59 -17.57
C VAL A 561 -21.52 0.07 -18.86
N GLU A 562 -22.35 0.01 -19.89
CA GLU A 562 -22.11 0.66 -21.17
C GLU A 562 -21.93 2.18 -21.00
N ASP A 563 -22.85 2.84 -20.31
CA ASP A 563 -22.74 4.27 -19.96
C ASP A 563 -21.44 4.58 -19.23
N HIS A 564 -21.11 3.80 -18.20
CA HIS A 564 -19.88 3.96 -17.44
C HIS A 564 -18.63 3.77 -18.30
N LEU A 565 -18.65 2.89 -19.28
CA LEU A 565 -17.54 2.69 -20.19
C LEU A 565 -17.39 3.83 -21.20
N TYR A 566 -18.50 4.45 -21.63
CA TYR A 566 -18.46 5.67 -22.41
C TYR A 566 -17.94 6.86 -21.60
N ILE A 567 -18.46 7.07 -20.39
CA ILE A 567 -18.17 8.24 -19.54
C ILE A 567 -16.78 8.14 -18.90
N TYR A 568 -16.42 6.98 -18.37
CA TYR A 568 -15.21 6.80 -17.54
C TYR A 568 -14.12 5.97 -18.23
N GLY A 569 -14.41 5.30 -19.34
CA GLY A 569 -13.50 4.34 -19.97
C GLY A 569 -13.33 3.04 -19.17
N MET A 570 -12.73 2.03 -19.79
CA MET A 570 -12.35 0.78 -19.13
C MET A 570 -11.07 0.94 -18.30
N ALA A 571 -10.98 0.23 -17.18
CA ALA A 571 -9.78 0.16 -16.34
C ALA A 571 -8.57 -0.30 -17.17
N SER A 572 -7.48 0.47 -17.21
CA SER A 572 -6.34 0.15 -18.10
C SER A 572 -5.61 -1.14 -17.74
N THR A 573 -5.77 -1.61 -16.49
CA THR A 573 -5.23 -2.88 -16.02
C THR A 573 -6.11 -4.07 -16.39
N TYR A 574 -7.35 -3.85 -16.81
CA TYR A 574 -8.29 -4.91 -17.18
C TYR A 574 -8.28 -5.15 -18.69
N THR A 575 -7.15 -5.64 -19.19
CA THR A 575 -6.92 -5.89 -20.63
C THR A 575 -7.45 -7.22 -21.11
N ARG A 576 -7.90 -8.09 -20.20
CA ARG A 576 -8.54 -9.38 -20.50
C ARG A 576 -9.87 -9.45 -19.79
N TRP A 577 -10.94 -9.81 -20.50
CA TRP A 577 -12.31 -9.83 -20.01
C TRP A 577 -12.62 -11.10 -19.19
N ILE A 578 -11.69 -11.49 -18.31
CA ILE A 578 -11.76 -12.74 -17.52
C ILE A 578 -12.99 -12.79 -16.59
N TYR A 579 -13.40 -11.67 -15.99
CA TYR A 579 -14.63 -11.59 -15.18
C TYR A 579 -15.91 -11.66 -16.04
N HIS A 580 -15.78 -11.57 -17.36
CA HIS A 580 -16.88 -11.65 -18.32
C HIS A 580 -16.81 -12.92 -19.17
N GLY A 581 -15.98 -13.89 -18.80
CA GLY A 581 -15.91 -15.21 -19.45
C GLY A 581 -14.89 -15.32 -20.58
N GLU A 582 -13.90 -14.43 -20.66
CA GLU A 582 -12.72 -14.66 -21.50
C GLU A 582 -11.87 -15.79 -20.89
N GLN A 583 -11.67 -16.88 -21.63
CA GLN A 583 -10.92 -18.04 -21.13
C GLN A 583 -9.43 -17.70 -20.96
N SER A 584 -8.85 -18.06 -19.81
CA SER A 584 -7.41 -18.04 -19.63
C SER A 584 -6.80 -19.30 -20.26
N ASP A 585 -5.97 -19.16 -21.29
CA ASP A 585 -5.15 -20.27 -21.80
C ASP A 585 -4.12 -20.67 -20.74
N ALA A 586 -4.52 -21.51 -19.79
CA ALA A 586 -3.62 -22.26 -18.92
C ALA A 586 -3.34 -23.61 -19.58
N GLY A 587 -2.51 -23.58 -20.62
CA GLY A 587 -1.81 -24.76 -21.14
C GLY A 587 -0.50 -24.93 -20.36
N ILE A 588 -0.38 -26.05 -19.66
CA ILE A 588 0.76 -26.51 -18.88
C ILE A 588 2.08 -26.34 -19.65
N ASN A 589 3.05 -25.66 -19.04
CA ASN A 589 4.47 -25.97 -19.22
C ASN A 589 5.15 -25.83 -17.87
N GLU A 590 5.28 -26.95 -17.16
CA GLU A 590 6.29 -27.12 -16.13
C GLU A 590 7.65 -27.04 -16.84
N ASN A 591 8.35 -25.91 -16.69
CA ASN A 591 9.80 -25.80 -16.67
C ASN A 591 10.14 -24.39 -16.15
N GLU A 592 10.66 -24.34 -14.94
CA GLU A 592 11.47 -23.21 -14.47
C GLU A 592 12.67 -23.07 -15.40
N ASP A 593 12.86 -21.89 -15.99
CA ASP A 593 14.18 -21.26 -16.04
C ASP A 593 14.05 -19.79 -16.45
N HIS A 594 14.90 -19.00 -15.79
CA HIS A 594 15.12 -17.57 -15.97
C HIS A 594 15.16 -17.11 -17.43
N LEU A 595 14.75 -15.86 -17.69
CA LEU A 595 15.64 -14.82 -18.22
C LEU A 595 14.93 -13.46 -18.32
N ASP A 596 15.64 -12.45 -17.86
CA ASP A 596 15.45 -11.04 -18.19
C ASP A 596 15.37 -10.84 -19.70
N GLU A 597 14.55 -9.90 -20.17
CA GLU A 597 14.87 -9.30 -21.47
C GLU A 597 14.51 -7.80 -21.55
N HIS A 598 15.60 -7.03 -21.48
CA HIS A 598 15.77 -5.74 -22.10
C HIS A 598 15.37 -5.79 -23.58
N THR A 599 14.45 -4.93 -24.04
CA THR A 599 14.29 -4.69 -25.47
C THR A 599 14.90 -3.35 -25.84
N SER A 600 16.05 -3.42 -26.52
CA SER A 600 16.70 -2.29 -27.18
C SER A 600 15.97 -1.88 -28.45
N PHE A 601 16.10 -0.59 -28.76
CA PHE A 601 15.68 0.12 -29.96
C PHE A 601 16.08 -0.54 -31.30
N SER A 602 15.24 -0.33 -32.31
CA SER A 602 15.68 0.02 -33.66
C SER A 602 14.76 1.08 -34.25
N GLU A 603 15.35 2.20 -34.66
CA GLU A 603 14.75 3.32 -35.40
C GLU A 603 14.43 2.91 -36.83
N ASP A 604 13.31 3.37 -37.40
CA ASP A 604 13.32 4.33 -38.53
C ASP A 604 11.89 4.75 -38.91
N VAL A 605 11.79 5.78 -39.77
CA VAL A 605 10.64 6.27 -40.56
C VAL A 605 9.99 7.58 -40.09
N GLY A 606 10.47 8.67 -40.70
CA GLY A 606 9.69 9.48 -41.65
C GLY A 606 8.69 10.48 -41.09
N ILE A 607 9.12 11.73 -40.96
CA ILE A 607 8.32 12.93 -40.69
C ILE A 607 7.35 13.20 -41.86
N ASN A 608 6.09 13.48 -41.54
CA ASN A 608 5.27 14.46 -42.27
C ASN A 608 4.49 15.27 -41.23
N GLU A 609 4.76 16.58 -41.22
CA GLU A 609 4.06 17.60 -40.47
C GLU A 609 2.71 17.85 -41.12
N ASP A 610 1.64 17.96 -40.33
CA ASP A 610 0.52 18.86 -40.60
C ASP A 610 -0.18 19.15 -39.25
N GLU A 611 -0.12 20.41 -38.86
CA GLU A 611 -0.70 20.97 -37.64
C GLU A 611 -2.22 21.13 -37.79
N GLU A 612 -2.99 20.60 -36.84
CA GLU A 612 -4.37 21.03 -36.65
C GLU A 612 -4.64 21.22 -35.14
N GLU A 613 -4.70 22.50 -34.73
CA GLU A 613 -5.06 22.93 -33.38
C GLU A 613 -6.43 22.37 -32.98
N ASN A 614 -6.49 21.57 -31.91
CA ASN A 614 -7.76 21.09 -31.37
C ASN A 614 -8.11 21.80 -30.03
N PRO A 615 -9.36 22.28 -29.87
CA PRO A 615 -9.80 23.06 -28.71
C PRO A 615 -9.91 22.24 -27.41
N PRO A 616 -9.96 22.90 -26.23
CA PRO A 616 -9.71 22.26 -24.94
C PRO A 616 -10.81 21.30 -24.49
N ASP A 617 -10.38 20.13 -24.00
CA ASP A 617 -11.18 19.12 -23.29
C ASP A 617 -11.88 19.72 -22.06
N ARG A 618 -13.12 20.17 -22.22
CA ARG A 618 -13.93 20.75 -21.14
C ARG A 618 -15.31 20.11 -21.00
N ILE A 619 -15.43 18.81 -21.28
CA ILE A 619 -16.68 18.04 -21.16
C ILE A 619 -16.51 16.80 -20.26
N PRO A 620 -16.04 16.94 -19.00
CA PRO A 620 -16.50 15.99 -17.97
C PRO A 620 -17.40 16.60 -16.90
N ASP A 621 -17.42 17.93 -16.73
CA ASP A 621 -18.11 18.56 -15.59
C ASP A 621 -19.63 18.76 -15.81
N MET A 622 -20.12 18.69 -17.06
CA MET A 622 -21.56 18.85 -17.37
C MET A 622 -22.37 17.54 -17.33
N VAL A 623 -21.71 16.38 -17.30
CA VAL A 623 -22.38 15.06 -17.46
C VAL A 623 -22.85 14.50 -16.11
N ASP A 624 -22.19 14.87 -15.00
CA ASP A 624 -22.60 14.47 -13.65
C ASP A 624 -23.96 15.07 -13.23
N GLU A 625 -24.33 16.25 -13.75
CA GLU A 625 -25.63 16.89 -13.43
C GLU A 625 -26.82 16.27 -14.19
N LEU A 626 -26.58 15.60 -15.32
CA LEU A 626 -27.63 14.94 -16.11
C LEU A 626 -27.97 13.52 -15.61
N TYR A 627 -27.14 12.93 -14.74
CA TYR A 627 -27.30 11.55 -14.26
C TYR A 627 -28.21 11.41 -13.02
N ILE A 628 -28.70 12.51 -12.43
CA ILE A 628 -29.54 12.49 -11.21
C ILE A 628 -31.03 12.26 -11.52
N ALA A 629 -31.44 12.22 -12.79
CA ALA A 629 -32.80 11.84 -13.16
C ALA A 629 -32.90 10.31 -13.29
N GLU A 630 -33.42 9.64 -12.27
CA GLU A 630 -33.79 8.22 -12.34
C GLU A 630 -34.79 7.99 -13.49
N GLY A 631 -34.38 7.22 -14.50
CA GLY A 631 -35.30 6.58 -15.42
C GLY A 631 -36.05 5.48 -14.67
N GLN A 632 -37.28 5.78 -14.25
CA GLN A 632 -38.26 4.73 -13.99
C GLN A 632 -38.56 4.05 -15.32
N ASP A 633 -38.52 2.73 -15.31
CA ASP A 633 -38.68 1.82 -16.45
C ASP A 633 -37.37 1.51 -17.19
N GLY A 634 -37.04 0.22 -17.30
CA GLY A 634 -35.76 -0.33 -17.74
C GLY A 634 -35.39 -0.11 -19.22
N GLY A 635 -35.65 1.08 -19.76
CA GLY A 635 -35.21 1.54 -21.08
C GLY A 635 -33.90 2.33 -21.01
N LYS A 636 -33.20 2.40 -22.16
CA LYS A 636 -31.94 3.11 -22.40
C LYS A 636 -31.87 4.46 -21.66
N SER A 637 -30.72 4.78 -21.05
CA SER A 637 -30.52 6.06 -20.35
C SER A 637 -30.63 7.25 -21.32
N MET A 638 -31.01 8.43 -20.81
CA MET A 638 -31.00 9.70 -21.56
C MET A 638 -29.64 9.98 -22.22
N PHE A 639 -28.55 9.49 -21.62
CA PHE A 639 -27.20 9.59 -22.15
C PHE A 639 -27.00 8.73 -23.40
N ALA A 640 -27.55 7.51 -23.42
CA ALA A 640 -27.54 6.63 -24.60
C ALA A 640 -28.34 7.22 -25.78
N ALA A 641 -29.44 7.94 -25.50
CA ALA A 641 -30.20 8.64 -26.55
C ALA A 641 -29.39 9.80 -27.18
N ILE A 642 -28.70 10.59 -26.37
CA ILE A 642 -27.83 11.69 -26.84
C ILE A 642 -26.61 11.14 -27.60
N LEU A 643 -26.04 10.01 -27.15
CA LEU A 643 -24.94 9.36 -27.87
C LEU A 643 -25.38 8.78 -29.22
N ASP A 644 -26.61 8.27 -29.34
CA ASP A 644 -27.15 7.79 -30.61
C ASP A 644 -27.39 8.94 -31.60
N GLU A 645 -27.64 10.18 -31.13
CA GLU A 645 -27.65 11.39 -31.96
C GLU A 645 -26.24 11.84 -32.39
N MET A 646 -25.23 11.67 -31.52
CA MET A 646 -23.83 12.00 -31.85
C MET A 646 -23.14 10.97 -32.78
N LYS A 647 -23.77 9.81 -33.01
CA LYS A 647 -23.29 8.74 -33.90
C LYS A 647 -23.82 8.88 -35.34
N GLN A 648 -24.75 9.80 -35.61
CA GLN A 648 -25.21 10.18 -36.96
C GLN A 648 -24.33 11.28 -37.54
#